data_AF-A0A7X5BT94-F1
#
_entry.id   AF-A0A7X5BT94-F1
#
_cell.length_a   1.000
_cell.length_b   1.000
_cell.length_c   1.000
_cell.angle_alpha   90.00
_cell.angle_beta   90.00
_cell.angle_gamma   90.00
#
_symmetry.space_group_name_H-M   'P 1'
#
loop_
_entity.id
_entity.type
_entity.pdbx_description
1 polymer ?
#
loop_
_entity_poly.entity_id
_entity_poly.type
_entity_poly.pdbx_seq_one_letter_code
_entity_poly.pdbx_strand_id
1 'polypeptide(L)'
;MGRTGGWLGWVWLLGLWVACGRTLPEEAVSARMAWQPPSLCARMTCESQGLNCGYAIDGCGGTLHCGECAEDQACGGGGVPNVCGPQACVPSSCEARGATCGPLSDGCGGVLDCGTCATPEVCGGAGVPNACGPPACVPTTCEASGKNCGQVADGCGGVLDCGACGPDETCGGGGTANVCGRAPCVPTTCEALGKNCGAVSNGCGGVLDCGACGEGLTCGAGGVANVCAAPLCQAATCAALGKSCGEVLDGCGDVLECGACAADATCGGAGEANVCGAGTCVPTTCAALEANCGRVSDGCGAVLECGGCLASETCGGAGVPNVCGKAACTPSTCEALGKNCGQVADGCGGMLECGACGEGRTCGAGGTANVCAVPGCRPATCGFLGATCGAVADGCGGTLDCGGCAAPETCGGTGVPHVCAPPEPVCVDRDLGSALPVSLKGSTVEARDDHAASCGGAGAPDRGYLWTAPRAGTFTFDTARSAIRSVIAVYADGCGGEELACATGGISYGGGARVAVTLTQGQRVLVTVDAGAGGSFTQGAFELHIDELRATEAGACFDGMDNDGDRWVDCADTECRDEPRCKGQGCAHHDLGSALPLTFQGETALSGDGFQGTCGALLQQDRAHLWTAPRAGTFVFDTSPGNDPDAGGHALYLLTGCRGTELGCAAHPHPTTKDAPALKLTLAQGQSVLVVVDGMARPDRDTPIRYTLHVTEWAPSEAGHCHDGADNDADGRADDADPDCR
;
A
#
# COMPACT_ATOMS: atom_id res chain seq x y z
N MET A 1 11.50 62.19 -2.42
CA MET A 1 11.85 63.33 -1.54
C MET A 1 10.94 63.25 -0.33
N GLY A 2 11.34 62.57 0.76
CA GLY A 2 11.97 63.17 1.95
C GLY A 2 10.91 63.90 2.79
N ARG A 3 10.70 63.72 4.11
CA ARG A 3 11.62 63.44 5.22
C ARG A 3 10.81 63.34 6.54
N THR A 4 11.03 62.26 7.29
CA THR A 4 11.44 62.21 8.72
C THR A 4 10.67 62.94 9.84
N GLY A 5 10.37 62.18 10.92
CA GLY A 5 10.23 62.64 12.31
C GLY A 5 9.44 61.60 13.13
N GLY A 6 9.90 61.03 14.24
CA GLY A 6 11.13 61.17 15.01
C GLY A 6 11.27 59.98 15.97
N TRP A 7 12.52 59.60 16.24
CA TRP A 7 12.95 58.50 17.09
C TRP A 7 13.64 59.13 18.31
N LEU A 8 13.18 58.86 19.54
CA LEU A 8 13.89 59.17 20.79
C LEU A 8 13.30 58.29 21.91
N GLY A 9 14.14 57.45 22.54
CA GLY A 9 13.80 56.79 23.82
C GLY A 9 14.26 55.34 24.02
N TRP A 10 15.55 55.03 23.84
CA TRP A 10 16.24 53.96 24.59
C TRP A 10 16.68 54.58 25.94
N VAL A 11 16.71 53.96 27.12
CA VAL A 11 17.24 52.68 27.63
C VAL A 11 16.66 52.52 29.04
N TRP A 12 16.22 51.34 29.49
CA TRP A 12 16.37 50.83 30.88
C TRP A 12 15.73 49.43 30.98
N LEU A 13 16.56 48.38 31.10
CA LEU A 13 16.42 47.20 31.98
C LEU A 13 17.25 46.02 31.44
N LEU A 14 18.45 45.88 32.01
CA LEU A 14 19.27 44.67 32.02
C LEU A 14 19.03 43.98 33.36
N GLY A 15 18.70 42.68 33.35
CA GLY A 15 18.60 41.90 34.59
C GLY A 15 18.24 40.43 34.38
N LEU A 16 19.28 39.59 34.44
CA LEU A 16 19.32 38.15 34.73
C LEU A 16 18.95 37.16 33.60
N TRP A 17 19.95 36.35 33.20
CA TRP A 17 19.90 34.87 33.13
C TRP A 17 21.24 34.31 32.63
N VAL A 18 22.13 33.90 33.54
CA VAL A 18 23.30 32.96 33.41
C VAL A 18 23.72 32.68 34.88
N ALA A 19 24.01 31.48 35.42
CA ALA A 19 24.33 30.14 34.96
C ALA A 19 24.00 29.13 36.10
N CYS A 20 23.82 27.84 35.78
CA CYS A 20 24.80 26.80 36.12
C CYS A 20 24.25 25.40 35.76
N GLY A 21 25.03 24.66 34.98
CA GLY A 21 24.83 23.24 34.77
C GLY A 21 25.12 22.43 36.04
N ARG A 22 24.36 21.35 36.21
CA ARG A 22 24.74 20.17 36.97
C ARG A 22 24.19 18.94 36.25
N THR A 23 25.12 18.19 35.66
CA THR A 23 25.00 16.79 35.25
C THR A 23 24.84 15.90 36.47
N LEU A 24 23.90 14.93 36.46
CA LEU A 24 23.90 13.61 37.13
C LEU A 24 22.61 12.85 36.69
N PRO A 25 22.54 11.50 36.70
CA PRO A 25 23.12 10.58 35.73
C PRO A 25 22.04 9.70 35.04
N GLU A 26 22.44 9.03 33.96
CA GLU A 26 21.74 7.88 33.37
C GLU A 26 21.62 6.75 34.41
N GLU A 27 20.41 6.21 34.60
CA GLU A 27 20.05 4.78 34.63
C GLU A 27 18.61 4.63 35.19
N ALA A 28 17.86 3.68 34.63
CA ALA A 28 16.49 3.23 34.98
C ALA A 28 15.29 3.93 34.30
N VAL A 29 15.22 3.85 32.97
CA VAL A 29 13.92 3.67 32.28
C VAL A 29 14.02 2.44 31.38
N SER A 30 13.80 1.27 31.97
CA SER A 30 13.51 0.05 31.23
C SER A 30 12.23 -0.54 31.81
N ALA A 31 11.09 -0.08 31.27
CA ALA A 31 9.80 -0.73 31.42
C ALA A 31 8.89 -0.31 30.27
N ARG A 32 8.95 -1.10 29.19
CA ARG A 32 7.83 -1.49 28.31
C ARG A 32 6.91 -0.38 27.79
N MET A 33 7.15 0.03 26.55
CA MET A 33 6.07 0.45 25.65
C MET A 33 6.25 -0.33 24.34
N ALA A 34 5.74 -1.56 24.35
CA ALA A 34 5.51 -2.31 23.14
C ALA A 34 4.37 -1.61 22.40
N TRP A 35 4.72 -0.99 21.27
CA TRP A 35 3.77 -0.62 20.24
C TRP A 35 2.90 -1.84 19.89
N GLN A 36 1.59 -1.72 20.08
CA GLN A 36 0.62 -2.67 19.55
C GLN A 36 -0.20 -1.99 18.45
N PRO A 37 -0.38 -2.62 17.28
CA PRO A 37 -1.25 -2.13 16.20
C PRO A 37 -2.73 -2.27 16.59
N PRO A 38 -3.64 -1.38 16.14
CA PRO A 38 -5.06 -1.50 16.43
C PRO A 38 -5.72 -2.46 15.44
N SER A 39 -5.71 -3.75 15.76
CA SER A 39 -6.73 -4.70 15.31
C SER A 39 -6.64 -5.96 16.14
N LEU A 40 -7.40 -6.03 17.24
CA LEU A 40 -7.90 -7.23 17.90
C LEU A 40 -8.85 -6.75 18.99
N CYS A 41 -10.05 -7.30 19.04
CA CYS A 41 -11.03 -7.02 20.08
C CYS A 41 -10.37 -7.09 21.47
N ALA A 42 -10.49 -6.03 22.25
CA ALA A 42 -9.95 -5.98 23.61
C ALA A 42 -10.93 -6.68 24.56
N ARG A 43 -10.51 -7.81 25.14
CA ARG A 43 -11.34 -8.60 26.06
C ARG A 43 -11.65 -7.79 27.32
N MET A 44 -12.92 -7.56 27.57
CA MET A 44 -13.42 -6.94 28.78
C MET A 44 -13.31 -7.92 29.96
N THR A 45 -13.05 -7.42 31.17
CA THR A 45 -13.09 -8.19 32.42
C THR A 45 -14.42 -7.97 33.16
N CYS A 46 -14.74 -8.82 34.14
CA CYS A 46 -15.93 -8.63 34.99
C CYS A 46 -15.93 -7.25 35.65
N GLU A 47 -14.78 -6.78 36.13
CA GLU A 47 -14.61 -5.47 36.76
C GLU A 47 -14.83 -4.32 35.77
N SER A 48 -14.30 -4.43 34.54
CA SER A 48 -14.52 -3.39 33.51
C SER A 48 -15.97 -3.31 33.00
N GLN A 49 -16.78 -4.34 33.27
CA GLN A 49 -18.20 -4.41 32.91
C GLN A 49 -19.12 -4.18 34.12
N GLY A 50 -18.56 -3.90 35.32
CA GLY A 50 -19.34 -3.71 36.53
C GLY A 50 -20.04 -4.97 37.07
N LEU A 51 -19.56 -6.17 36.71
CA LEU A 51 -20.17 -7.45 37.05
C LEU A 51 -19.46 -8.09 38.25
N ASN A 52 -20.21 -8.56 39.24
CA ASN A 52 -19.65 -9.18 40.46
C ASN A 52 -20.25 -10.55 40.80
N CYS A 53 -21.02 -11.14 39.89
CA CYS A 53 -21.46 -12.53 39.98
C CYS A 53 -21.84 -13.13 38.61
N GLY A 54 -21.92 -14.46 38.55
CA GLY A 54 -22.46 -15.18 37.38
C GLY A 54 -21.52 -15.23 36.17
N TYR A 55 -22.09 -15.50 35.00
CA TYR A 55 -21.35 -15.69 33.74
C TYR A 55 -21.61 -14.52 32.78
N ALA A 56 -20.55 -13.99 32.19
CA ALA A 56 -20.62 -12.87 31.24
C ALA A 56 -19.80 -13.15 29.98
N ILE A 57 -19.88 -12.28 28.98
CA ILE A 57 -19.06 -12.36 27.77
C ILE A 57 -17.99 -11.27 27.79
N ASP A 58 -16.80 -11.56 27.26
CA ASP A 58 -15.67 -10.63 27.29
C ASP A 58 -15.66 -9.60 26.14
N GLY A 59 -16.78 -9.46 25.41
CA GLY A 59 -16.87 -8.59 24.23
C GLY A 59 -16.18 -9.15 22.98
N CYS A 60 -15.46 -10.27 23.09
CA CYS A 60 -14.67 -10.89 22.01
C CYS A 60 -14.99 -12.38 21.78
N GLY A 61 -16.13 -12.84 22.27
CA GLY A 61 -16.61 -14.22 22.11
C GLY A 61 -16.16 -15.21 23.18
N GLY A 62 -15.42 -14.77 24.22
CA GLY A 62 -15.06 -15.58 25.39
C GLY A 62 -16.05 -15.41 26.56
N THR A 63 -16.10 -16.40 27.45
CA THR A 63 -16.95 -16.37 28.66
C THR A 63 -16.14 -16.02 29.90
N LEU A 64 -16.64 -15.09 30.71
CA LEU A 64 -16.10 -14.66 32.00
C LEU A 64 -16.90 -15.27 33.16
N HIS A 65 -16.22 -15.62 34.24
CA HIS A 65 -16.82 -16.08 35.50
C HIS A 65 -16.61 -15.02 36.58
N CYS A 66 -17.68 -14.33 36.98
CA CYS A 66 -17.61 -13.12 37.80
C CYS A 66 -17.87 -13.33 39.30
N GLY A 67 -17.84 -14.58 39.78
CA GLY A 67 -17.97 -14.92 41.20
C GLY A 67 -19.38 -15.36 41.62
N GLU A 68 -19.55 -15.58 42.94
CA GLU A 68 -20.80 -15.99 43.58
C GLU A 68 -21.19 -14.97 44.66
N CYS A 69 -22.50 -14.81 44.89
CA CYS A 69 -23.04 -13.85 45.87
C CYS A 69 -23.02 -14.39 47.31
N ALA A 70 -23.10 -13.47 48.29
CA ALA A 70 -23.26 -13.81 49.70
C ALA A 70 -24.60 -14.53 49.98
N GLU A 71 -24.71 -15.26 51.10
CA GLU A 71 -25.85 -16.16 51.40
C GLU A 71 -27.25 -15.48 51.42
N ASP A 72 -27.31 -14.15 51.47
CA ASP A 72 -28.53 -13.34 51.47
C ASP A 72 -28.75 -12.54 50.16
N GLN A 73 -27.94 -12.79 49.13
CA GLN A 73 -28.00 -12.11 47.83
C GLN A 73 -28.16 -13.11 46.69
N ALA A 74 -28.97 -12.75 45.70
CA ALA A 74 -29.07 -13.48 44.45
C ALA A 74 -28.27 -12.75 43.36
N CYS A 75 -27.62 -13.52 42.48
CA CYS A 75 -27.02 -12.93 41.28
C CYS A 75 -28.13 -12.44 40.35
N GLY A 76 -28.09 -11.18 39.91
CA GLY A 76 -29.24 -10.53 39.26
C GLY A 76 -30.24 -9.90 40.25
N GLY A 77 -29.96 -9.94 41.56
CA GLY A 77 -30.84 -9.39 42.58
C GLY A 77 -30.91 -7.85 42.51
N GLY A 78 -32.11 -7.29 42.66
CA GLY A 78 -32.32 -5.84 42.51
C GLY A 78 -32.57 -5.38 41.06
N GLY A 79 -32.68 -6.31 40.11
CA GLY A 79 -33.07 -6.01 38.72
C GLY A 79 -31.90 -5.72 37.77
N VAL A 80 -30.66 -5.81 38.25
CA VAL A 80 -29.44 -5.61 37.45
C VAL A 80 -28.79 -6.97 37.21
N PRO A 81 -28.78 -7.51 35.98
CA PRO A 81 -28.18 -8.80 35.67
C PRO A 81 -26.70 -8.87 36.06
N ASN A 82 -26.24 -10.03 36.51
CA ASN A 82 -24.82 -10.28 36.82
C ASN A 82 -24.23 -9.39 37.94
N VAL A 83 -25.11 -8.80 38.76
CA VAL A 83 -24.77 -8.07 39.99
C VAL A 83 -25.53 -8.69 41.18
N CYS A 84 -24.86 -8.84 42.32
CA CYS A 84 -25.48 -9.37 43.54
C CYS A 84 -26.47 -8.36 44.17
N GLY A 85 -27.68 -8.81 44.53
CA GLY A 85 -28.62 -7.98 45.28
C GLY A 85 -29.71 -8.75 46.05
N PRO A 86 -30.51 -8.04 46.87
CA PRO A 86 -31.37 -8.65 47.90
C PRO A 86 -32.76 -9.11 47.44
N GLN A 87 -33.21 -8.76 46.23
CA GLN A 87 -34.52 -9.18 45.69
C GLN A 87 -34.39 -10.47 44.88
N ALA A 88 -35.38 -11.37 45.01
CA ALA A 88 -35.40 -12.63 44.28
C ALA A 88 -35.48 -12.37 42.76
N CYS A 89 -34.49 -12.83 42.03
CA CYS A 89 -34.43 -12.69 40.58
C CYS A 89 -35.45 -13.63 39.91
N VAL A 90 -36.19 -13.12 38.91
CA VAL A 90 -37.12 -13.93 38.12
C VAL A 90 -36.43 -14.34 36.81
N PRO A 91 -36.08 -15.62 36.63
CA PRO A 91 -35.34 -16.07 35.46
C PRO A 91 -36.16 -15.91 34.18
N SER A 92 -35.51 -15.43 33.13
CA SER A 92 -36.06 -15.35 31.79
C SER A 92 -36.27 -16.75 31.19
N SER A 93 -37.01 -16.85 30.08
CA SER A 93 -37.16 -18.11 29.34
C SER A 93 -36.59 -17.96 27.93
N CYS A 94 -36.22 -19.07 27.29
CA CYS A 94 -35.73 -19.08 25.91
C CYS A 94 -36.71 -18.39 24.95
N GLU A 95 -38.00 -18.63 25.13
CA GLU A 95 -39.08 -18.10 24.28
C GLU A 95 -39.28 -16.59 24.49
N ALA A 96 -39.16 -16.10 25.72
CA ALA A 96 -39.19 -14.67 26.03
C ALA A 96 -37.98 -13.90 25.47
N ARG A 97 -36.89 -14.59 25.14
CA ARG A 97 -35.64 -14.04 24.60
C ARG A 97 -35.45 -14.32 23.11
N GLY A 98 -36.41 -14.99 22.46
CA GLY A 98 -36.32 -15.38 21.05
C GLY A 98 -35.19 -16.37 20.73
N ALA A 99 -34.66 -17.08 21.73
CA ALA A 99 -33.57 -18.04 21.57
C ALA A 99 -34.10 -19.44 21.27
N THR A 100 -33.57 -20.06 20.21
CA THR A 100 -33.96 -21.41 19.76
C THR A 100 -32.85 -22.46 19.95
N CYS A 101 -31.67 -22.05 20.44
CA CYS A 101 -30.56 -22.96 20.69
C CYS A 101 -29.52 -22.34 21.65
N GLY A 102 -28.65 -23.18 22.20
CA GLY A 102 -27.43 -22.79 22.91
C GLY A 102 -27.66 -22.31 24.35
N PRO A 103 -26.56 -22.12 25.11
CA PRO A 103 -26.61 -21.61 26.46
C PRO A 103 -26.90 -20.09 26.47
N LEU A 104 -27.90 -19.68 27.23
CA LEU A 104 -28.29 -18.28 27.43
C LEU A 104 -28.38 -18.00 28.93
N SER A 105 -27.90 -16.85 29.39
CA SER A 105 -28.11 -16.45 30.80
C SER A 105 -29.61 -16.26 31.07
N ASP A 106 -30.12 -16.81 32.16
CA ASP A 106 -31.50 -16.56 32.61
C ASP A 106 -31.68 -15.14 33.20
N GLY A 107 -30.60 -14.36 33.30
CA GLY A 107 -30.58 -13.04 33.94
C GLY A 107 -30.46 -13.10 35.47
N CYS A 108 -30.40 -14.29 36.04
CA CYS A 108 -30.38 -14.59 37.47
C CYS A 108 -29.20 -15.47 37.90
N GLY A 109 -28.14 -15.51 37.08
CA GLY A 109 -26.94 -16.31 37.31
C GLY A 109 -27.07 -17.79 36.94
N GLY A 110 -28.23 -18.23 36.44
CA GLY A 110 -28.43 -19.55 35.84
C GLY A 110 -28.22 -19.53 34.32
N VAL A 111 -27.99 -20.71 33.74
CA VAL A 111 -27.86 -20.89 32.28
C VAL A 111 -29.08 -21.65 31.77
N LEU A 112 -29.86 -21.01 30.91
CA LEU A 112 -30.89 -21.62 30.09
C LEU A 112 -30.23 -22.40 28.95
N ASP A 113 -30.57 -23.68 28.81
CA ASP A 113 -30.20 -24.48 27.65
C ASP A 113 -31.37 -24.47 26.66
N CYS A 114 -31.28 -23.62 25.63
CA CYS A 114 -32.36 -23.38 24.68
C CYS A 114 -32.41 -24.41 23.54
N GLY A 115 -31.70 -25.53 23.67
CA GLY A 115 -31.72 -26.65 22.72
C GLY A 115 -30.55 -26.66 21.73
N THR A 116 -30.61 -27.58 20.77
CA THR A 116 -29.56 -27.77 19.74
C THR A 116 -30.18 -27.68 18.34
N CYS A 117 -29.41 -27.18 17.39
CA CYS A 117 -29.87 -27.03 16.00
C CYS A 117 -29.81 -28.34 15.22
N ALA A 118 -30.70 -28.49 14.25
CA ALA A 118 -30.65 -29.60 13.30
C ALA A 118 -29.52 -29.36 12.28
N THR A 119 -28.74 -30.38 11.96
CA THR A 119 -27.68 -30.26 10.95
C THR A 119 -28.29 -29.95 9.57
N PRO A 120 -27.74 -28.99 8.78
CA PRO A 120 -26.43 -28.33 8.87
C PRO A 120 -26.40 -26.98 9.62
N GLU A 121 -27.45 -26.61 10.32
CA GLU A 121 -27.53 -25.34 11.05
C GLU A 121 -26.67 -25.37 12.31
N VAL A 122 -26.10 -24.22 12.65
CA VAL A 122 -25.33 -24.04 13.89
C VAL A 122 -25.99 -22.98 14.75
N CYS A 123 -25.82 -23.09 16.06
CA CYS A 123 -26.36 -22.11 16.97
C CYS A 123 -25.59 -20.79 16.87
N GLY A 124 -26.28 -19.70 16.57
CA GLY A 124 -25.66 -18.43 16.19
C GLY A 124 -25.44 -18.26 14.67
N GLY A 125 -25.99 -19.15 13.84
CA GLY A 125 -25.87 -19.07 12.38
C GLY A 125 -26.60 -17.86 11.77
N ALA A 126 -26.20 -17.46 10.56
CA ALA A 126 -26.68 -16.26 9.85
C ALA A 126 -26.48 -14.92 10.60
N GLY A 127 -25.59 -14.89 11.60
CA GLY A 127 -25.26 -13.68 12.35
C GLY A 127 -26.26 -13.32 13.44
N VAL A 128 -27.20 -14.22 13.77
CA VAL A 128 -28.19 -14.00 14.84
C VAL A 128 -27.83 -14.88 16.06
N PRO A 129 -27.34 -14.30 17.18
CA PRO A 129 -26.98 -15.07 18.38
C PRO A 129 -28.14 -15.91 18.91
N ASN A 130 -27.83 -17.13 19.37
CA ASN A 130 -28.76 -18.06 20.02
C ASN A 130 -30.00 -18.44 19.18
N ALA A 131 -29.94 -18.22 17.86
CA ALA A 131 -30.88 -18.73 16.87
C ALA A 131 -30.21 -19.76 15.96
N CYS A 132 -30.98 -20.74 15.50
CA CYS A 132 -30.49 -21.70 14.52
C CYS A 132 -30.42 -21.04 13.15
N GLY A 133 -29.27 -21.11 12.50
CA GLY A 133 -29.09 -20.61 11.15
C GLY A 133 -27.93 -21.31 10.42
N PRO A 134 -27.79 -21.10 9.11
CA PRO A 134 -26.63 -21.57 8.35
C PRO A 134 -25.33 -20.97 8.92
N PRO A 135 -24.21 -21.72 8.94
CA PRO A 135 -22.95 -21.23 9.51
C PRO A 135 -22.51 -19.90 8.92
N ALA A 136 -22.11 -18.97 9.81
CA ALA A 136 -21.84 -17.56 9.50
C ALA A 136 -20.70 -17.35 8.49
N CYS A 137 -19.88 -18.36 8.25
CA CYS A 137 -18.99 -18.43 7.10
C CYS A 137 -18.49 -19.88 7.01
N VAL A 138 -18.58 -20.50 5.83
CA VAL A 138 -17.92 -21.79 5.60
C VAL A 138 -16.52 -21.47 5.08
N PRO A 139 -15.45 -21.69 5.88
CA PRO A 139 -14.09 -21.43 5.42
C PRO A 139 -13.80 -22.26 4.19
N THR A 140 -13.24 -21.61 3.17
CA THR A 140 -12.76 -22.32 1.98
C THR A 140 -11.63 -23.29 2.38
N THR A 141 -11.24 -24.18 1.48
CA THR A 141 -10.07 -25.05 1.68
C THR A 141 -8.99 -24.70 0.66
N CYS A 142 -7.74 -25.11 0.94
CA CYS A 142 -6.64 -24.97 -0.01
C CYS A 142 -7.00 -25.61 -1.37
N GLU A 143 -7.63 -26.79 -1.34
CA GLU A 143 -8.07 -27.51 -2.54
C GLU A 143 -9.21 -26.77 -3.27
N ALA A 144 -10.22 -26.31 -2.54
CA ALA A 144 -11.33 -25.54 -3.12
C ALA A 144 -10.89 -24.19 -3.72
N SER A 145 -9.79 -23.63 -3.24
CA SER A 145 -9.19 -22.39 -3.76
C SER A 145 -8.09 -22.60 -4.80
N GLY A 146 -7.81 -23.86 -5.15
CA GLY A 146 -6.76 -24.23 -6.10
C GLY A 146 -5.34 -23.84 -5.65
N LYS A 147 -5.08 -23.78 -4.33
CA LYS A 147 -3.79 -23.40 -3.72
C LYS A 147 -3.15 -24.61 -3.06
N ASN A 148 -1.82 -24.71 -3.12
CA ASN A 148 -1.07 -25.85 -2.56
C ASN A 148 0.26 -25.44 -1.90
N CYS A 149 0.42 -24.15 -1.59
CA CYS A 149 1.50 -23.66 -0.74
C CYS A 149 1.19 -22.29 -0.13
N GLY A 150 1.91 -21.96 0.94
CA GLY A 150 1.83 -20.63 1.57
C GLY A 150 0.55 -20.40 2.38
N GLN A 151 0.45 -19.19 2.94
CA GLN A 151 -0.71 -18.78 3.74
C GLN A 151 -1.77 -18.13 2.86
N VAL A 152 -3.02 -18.56 3.01
CA VAL A 152 -4.18 -18.09 2.23
C VAL A 152 -5.32 -17.76 3.19
N ALA A 153 -6.02 -16.64 2.96
CA ALA A 153 -7.22 -16.34 3.76
C ALA A 153 -8.33 -17.37 3.52
N ASP A 154 -9.02 -17.78 4.58
CA ASP A 154 -10.11 -18.76 4.50
C ASP A 154 -11.47 -18.16 4.07
N GLY A 155 -11.52 -16.85 3.85
CA GLY A 155 -12.74 -16.11 3.53
C GLY A 155 -13.62 -15.75 4.73
N CYS A 156 -13.22 -16.15 5.94
CA CYS A 156 -13.96 -16.04 7.20
C CYS A 156 -13.17 -15.35 8.31
N GLY A 157 -12.06 -14.70 7.97
CA GLY A 157 -11.16 -14.02 8.93
C GLY A 157 -10.06 -14.93 9.52
N GLY A 158 -9.99 -16.19 9.11
CA GLY A 158 -8.90 -17.12 9.42
C GLY A 158 -7.87 -17.26 8.29
N VAL A 159 -6.76 -17.93 8.59
CA VAL A 159 -5.66 -18.20 7.64
C VAL A 159 -5.46 -19.70 7.49
N LEU A 160 -5.51 -20.19 6.26
CA LEU A 160 -5.16 -21.56 5.85
C LEU A 160 -3.67 -21.63 5.54
N ASP A 161 -2.98 -22.61 6.10
CA ASP A 161 -1.62 -22.99 5.70
C ASP A 161 -1.69 -24.12 4.67
N CYS A 162 -1.40 -23.80 3.41
CA CYS A 162 -1.49 -24.74 2.30
C CYS A 162 -0.18 -25.51 2.06
N GLY A 163 0.78 -25.44 2.99
CA GLY A 163 2.01 -26.24 2.96
C GLY A 163 3.19 -25.56 2.28
N ALA A 164 4.29 -26.30 2.11
CA ALA A 164 5.52 -25.85 1.47
C ALA A 164 5.81 -26.66 0.20
N CYS A 165 6.46 -26.02 -0.77
CA CYS A 165 6.84 -26.65 -2.03
C CYS A 165 8.04 -27.60 -1.88
N GLY A 166 8.19 -28.52 -2.84
CA GLY A 166 9.36 -29.39 -2.92
C GLY A 166 10.66 -28.62 -3.21
N PRO A 167 11.84 -29.27 -3.09
CA PRO A 167 13.17 -28.61 -3.10
C PRO A 167 13.52 -27.83 -4.38
N ASP A 168 12.76 -28.00 -5.46
CA ASP A 168 12.98 -27.32 -6.75
C ASP A 168 11.82 -26.41 -7.17
N GLU A 169 10.85 -26.17 -6.29
CA GLU A 169 9.67 -25.37 -6.56
C GLU A 169 9.57 -24.24 -5.54
N THR A 170 9.07 -23.09 -5.97
CA THR A 170 8.86 -21.94 -5.08
C THR A 170 7.38 -21.61 -5.05
N CYS A 171 6.87 -21.23 -3.88
CA CYS A 171 5.46 -20.88 -3.76
C CYS A 171 5.16 -19.61 -4.57
N GLY A 172 4.27 -19.70 -5.56
CA GLY A 172 4.05 -18.63 -6.54
C GLY A 172 4.99 -18.67 -7.76
N GLY A 173 5.92 -19.62 -7.83
CA GLY A 173 6.99 -19.65 -8.84
C GLY A 173 6.47 -19.79 -10.27
N GLY A 174 5.35 -20.47 -10.51
CA GLY A 174 4.76 -20.64 -11.85
C GLY A 174 3.92 -19.46 -12.37
N GLY A 175 4.03 -18.27 -11.77
CA GLY A 175 3.24 -17.08 -12.15
C GLY A 175 1.82 -17.03 -11.56
N THR A 176 1.44 -18.04 -10.76
CA THR A 176 0.15 -18.07 -10.05
C THR A 176 0.42 -18.09 -8.54
N ALA A 177 -0.01 -17.05 -7.82
CA ALA A 177 0.23 -16.92 -6.39
C ALA A 177 -0.34 -18.11 -5.59
N ASN A 178 0.40 -18.55 -4.57
CA ASN A 178 0.06 -19.64 -3.65
C ASN A 178 -0.14 -21.00 -4.33
N VAL A 179 0.49 -21.19 -5.48
CA VAL A 179 0.62 -22.47 -6.19
C VAL A 179 2.11 -22.79 -6.35
N CYS A 180 2.52 -23.99 -5.96
CA CYS A 180 3.85 -24.51 -6.23
C CYS A 180 4.05 -24.61 -7.72
N GLY A 181 5.04 -23.89 -8.21
CA GLY A 181 5.45 -23.96 -9.59
C GLY A 181 6.93 -23.68 -9.71
N ARG A 182 7.53 -24.25 -10.75
CA ARG A 182 8.82 -23.77 -11.21
C ARG A 182 8.55 -22.52 -12.02
N ALA A 183 9.28 -21.43 -11.73
CA ALA A 183 9.32 -20.33 -12.67
C ALA A 183 9.81 -20.87 -14.01
N PRO A 184 9.06 -20.70 -15.12
CA PRO A 184 9.70 -20.70 -16.41
C PRO A 184 10.52 -19.41 -16.42
N CYS A 185 11.73 -19.49 -15.86
CA CYS A 185 12.74 -18.55 -16.27
C CYS A 185 12.96 -18.85 -17.75
N VAL A 186 12.34 -18.05 -18.61
CA VAL A 186 12.50 -18.19 -20.06
C VAL A 186 13.93 -17.78 -20.34
N PRO A 187 14.83 -18.72 -20.67
CA PRO A 187 16.21 -18.38 -20.91
C PRO A 187 16.24 -17.43 -22.11
N THR A 188 16.96 -16.32 -21.97
CA THR A 188 17.20 -15.42 -23.11
C THR A 188 17.98 -16.16 -24.21
N THR A 189 18.05 -15.61 -25.42
CA THR A 189 18.81 -16.20 -26.54
C THR A 189 19.99 -15.32 -26.92
N CYS A 190 21.00 -15.90 -27.57
CA CYS A 190 22.13 -15.13 -28.10
C CYS A 190 21.68 -14.01 -29.04
N GLU A 191 20.65 -14.26 -29.84
CA GLU A 191 20.03 -13.28 -30.74
C GLU A 191 19.37 -12.12 -29.97
N ALA A 192 18.58 -12.43 -28.94
CA ALA A 192 17.93 -11.42 -28.11
C ALA A 192 18.93 -10.55 -27.32
N LEU A 193 20.12 -11.08 -27.01
CA LEU A 193 21.20 -10.34 -26.35
C LEU A 193 22.15 -9.61 -27.33
N GLY A 194 21.97 -9.79 -28.64
CA GLY A 194 22.87 -9.25 -29.65
C GLY A 194 24.29 -9.81 -29.57
N LYS A 195 24.45 -11.08 -29.15
CA LYS A 195 25.75 -11.77 -28.99
C LYS A 195 25.88 -12.89 -30.02
N ASN A 196 27.08 -13.06 -30.59
CA ASN A 196 27.33 -14.04 -31.65
C ASN A 196 28.66 -14.81 -31.47
N CYS A 197 29.26 -14.75 -30.27
CA CYS A 197 30.34 -15.65 -29.88
C CYS A 197 30.50 -15.76 -28.37
N GLY A 198 31.06 -16.88 -27.90
CA GLY A 198 31.44 -17.10 -26.50
C GLY A 198 30.28 -17.42 -25.56
N ALA A 199 30.61 -17.69 -24.30
CA ALA A 199 29.67 -18.07 -23.25
C ALA A 199 29.01 -16.85 -22.60
N VAL A 200 27.67 -16.84 -22.50
CA VAL A 200 26.87 -15.80 -21.82
C VAL A 200 25.86 -16.44 -20.87
N SER A 201 25.51 -15.76 -19.76
CA SER A 201 24.44 -16.24 -18.88
C SER A 201 23.08 -16.17 -19.58
N ASN A 202 22.23 -17.18 -19.38
CA ASN A 202 20.87 -17.21 -19.91
C ASN A 202 19.84 -16.47 -19.02
N GLY A 203 20.29 -15.83 -17.93
CA GLY A 203 19.41 -15.15 -16.96
C GLY A 203 18.72 -16.09 -15.97
N CYS A 204 18.95 -17.39 -16.07
CA CYS A 204 18.24 -18.46 -15.34
C CYS A 204 19.20 -19.46 -14.68
N GLY A 205 20.45 -19.06 -14.46
CA GLY A 205 21.49 -19.92 -13.87
C GLY A 205 22.17 -20.90 -14.85
N GLY A 206 21.82 -20.87 -16.14
CA GLY A 206 22.49 -21.63 -17.21
C GLY A 206 23.38 -20.74 -18.09
N VAL A 207 24.25 -21.36 -18.89
CA VAL A 207 25.17 -20.68 -19.82
C VAL A 207 24.74 -20.98 -21.26
N LEU A 208 24.53 -19.95 -22.08
CA LEU A 208 24.37 -20.03 -23.54
C LEU A 208 25.75 -19.97 -24.21
N ASP A 209 26.02 -20.87 -25.15
CA ASP A 209 27.16 -20.79 -26.03
C ASP A 209 26.74 -20.14 -27.36
N CYS A 210 27.18 -18.91 -27.60
CA CYS A 210 26.82 -18.13 -28.78
C CYS A 210 27.73 -18.41 -30.00
N GLY A 211 28.55 -19.47 -29.96
CA GLY A 211 29.36 -19.93 -31.07
C GLY A 211 30.78 -19.35 -31.12
N ALA A 212 31.49 -19.64 -32.21
CA ALA A 212 32.85 -19.17 -32.46
C ALA A 212 32.88 -18.25 -33.70
N CYS A 213 33.81 -17.31 -33.71
CA CYS A 213 33.97 -16.38 -34.81
C CYS A 213 34.61 -17.05 -36.05
N GLY A 214 34.19 -16.63 -37.24
CA GLY A 214 34.81 -17.05 -38.51
C GLY A 214 36.24 -16.55 -38.66
N GLU A 215 36.96 -17.05 -39.68
CA GLU A 215 38.36 -16.72 -39.92
C GLU A 215 38.62 -15.21 -39.98
N GLY A 216 39.64 -14.73 -39.26
CA GLY A 216 40.03 -13.31 -39.18
C GLY A 216 39.26 -12.47 -38.15
N LEU A 217 38.29 -13.05 -37.43
CA LEU A 217 37.50 -12.37 -36.40
C LEU A 217 37.81 -12.95 -35.01
N THR A 218 37.88 -12.08 -34.00
CA THR A 218 38.14 -12.48 -32.61
C THR A 218 36.99 -12.04 -31.71
N CYS A 219 36.54 -12.94 -30.84
CA CYS A 219 35.42 -12.67 -29.95
C CYS A 219 35.76 -11.55 -28.95
N GLY A 220 35.00 -10.46 -28.99
CA GLY A 220 35.21 -9.27 -28.13
C GLY A 220 36.20 -8.23 -28.65
N ALA A 221 36.78 -8.41 -29.85
CA ALA A 221 37.90 -7.59 -30.32
C ALA A 221 37.54 -6.15 -30.78
N GLY A 222 36.25 -5.83 -30.89
CA GLY A 222 35.73 -4.51 -31.24
C GLY A 222 35.32 -3.65 -30.04
N GLY A 223 35.73 -4.02 -28.81
CA GLY A 223 35.35 -3.33 -27.57
C GLY A 223 33.96 -3.69 -27.02
N VAL A 224 33.23 -4.58 -27.70
CA VAL A 224 31.94 -5.11 -27.24
C VAL A 224 32.09 -6.59 -26.95
N ALA A 225 32.00 -6.98 -25.67
CA ALA A 225 32.14 -8.36 -25.24
C ALA A 225 31.11 -9.29 -25.93
N ASN A 226 31.58 -10.48 -26.29
CA ASN A 226 30.80 -11.59 -26.85
C ASN A 226 30.16 -11.27 -28.22
N VAL A 227 30.82 -10.39 -28.98
CA VAL A 227 30.53 -10.08 -30.37
C VAL A 227 31.80 -10.27 -31.21
N CYS A 228 31.68 -10.98 -32.34
CA CYS A 228 32.76 -11.15 -33.30
C CYS A 228 33.08 -9.83 -33.99
N ALA A 229 34.33 -9.41 -33.91
CA ALA A 229 34.84 -8.27 -34.63
C ALA A 229 36.26 -8.55 -35.12
N ALA A 230 36.67 -7.88 -36.19
CA ALA A 230 38.08 -7.88 -36.59
C ALA A 230 38.90 -7.16 -35.50
N PRO A 231 40.12 -7.64 -35.18
CA PRO A 231 41.01 -6.92 -34.26
C PRO A 231 41.22 -5.50 -34.78
N LEU A 232 41.10 -4.52 -33.88
CA LEU A 232 41.32 -3.10 -34.17
C LEU A 232 42.80 -2.85 -34.47
N CYS A 233 43.25 -3.25 -35.66
CA CYS A 233 44.40 -2.64 -36.30
C CYS A 233 43.85 -1.54 -37.21
N GLN A 234 43.97 -0.29 -36.77
CA GLN A 234 43.69 0.83 -37.68
C GLN A 234 44.86 0.95 -38.65
N ALA A 235 44.64 0.50 -39.88
CA ALA A 235 45.57 0.67 -40.99
C ALA A 235 45.97 2.14 -41.12
N ALA A 236 47.28 2.42 -41.11
CA ALA A 236 47.78 3.76 -41.29
C ALA A 236 47.58 4.23 -42.74
N THR A 237 47.22 5.51 -42.93
CA THR A 237 47.09 6.11 -44.28
C THR A 237 48.41 6.74 -44.73
N CYS A 238 48.58 7.00 -46.03
CA CYS A 238 49.80 7.59 -46.60
C CYS A 238 50.10 8.93 -45.94
N ALA A 239 49.04 9.72 -45.71
CA ALA A 239 49.12 10.99 -45.02
C ALA A 239 49.56 10.83 -43.55
N ALA A 240 49.05 9.82 -42.85
CA ALA A 240 49.42 9.55 -41.45
C ALA A 240 50.88 9.08 -41.31
N LEU A 241 51.42 8.36 -42.30
CA LEU A 241 52.81 7.91 -42.35
C LEU A 241 53.77 8.95 -42.94
N GLY A 242 53.25 10.11 -43.40
CA GLY A 242 54.04 11.16 -44.06
C GLY A 242 54.62 10.74 -45.41
N LYS A 243 54.00 9.78 -46.11
CA LYS A 243 54.49 9.21 -47.38
C LYS A 243 53.69 9.73 -48.56
N SER A 244 54.37 10.09 -49.64
CA SER A 244 53.78 10.78 -50.80
C SER A 244 53.98 10.06 -52.12
N CYS A 245 54.64 8.89 -52.12
CA CYS A 245 54.79 8.06 -53.31
C CYS A 245 55.14 6.60 -52.99
N GLY A 246 54.86 5.71 -53.94
CA GLY A 246 55.25 4.30 -53.90
C GLY A 246 54.46 3.46 -52.90
N GLU A 247 54.84 2.18 -52.79
CA GLU A 247 54.21 1.20 -51.90
C GLU A 247 54.80 1.25 -50.48
N VAL A 248 53.94 1.26 -49.46
CA VAL A 248 54.33 1.22 -48.03
C VAL A 248 53.44 0.27 -47.24
N LEU A 249 53.92 -0.27 -46.13
CA LEU A 249 53.11 -1.13 -45.26
C LEU A 249 52.26 -0.29 -44.30
N ASP A 250 51.01 -0.69 -44.10
CA ASP A 250 50.03 0.04 -43.29
C ASP A 250 50.15 -0.21 -41.77
N GLY A 251 51.09 -1.06 -41.36
CA GLY A 251 51.30 -1.48 -39.97
C GLY A 251 50.40 -2.63 -39.51
N CYS A 252 49.49 -3.10 -40.37
CA CYS A 252 48.52 -4.16 -40.12
C CYS A 252 48.72 -5.39 -41.03
N GLY A 253 49.68 -5.32 -41.96
CA GLY A 253 50.09 -6.42 -42.83
C GLY A 253 49.75 -6.21 -44.31
N ASP A 254 49.00 -5.14 -44.63
CA ASP A 254 48.62 -4.79 -46.00
C ASP A 254 49.53 -3.71 -46.59
N VAL A 255 49.54 -3.59 -47.93
CA VAL A 255 50.31 -2.57 -48.66
C VAL A 255 49.41 -1.44 -49.12
N LEU A 256 49.89 -0.23 -48.89
CA LEU A 256 49.29 1.03 -49.22
C LEU A 256 50.04 1.67 -50.40
N GLU A 257 49.32 2.05 -51.45
CA GLU A 257 49.88 2.76 -52.61
C GLU A 257 49.74 4.28 -52.44
N CYS A 258 50.87 4.97 -52.24
CA CYS A 258 50.90 6.41 -51.95
C CYS A 258 51.06 7.33 -53.17
N GLY A 259 50.78 6.82 -54.37
CA GLY A 259 50.79 7.58 -55.62
C GLY A 259 52.18 7.69 -56.29
N ALA A 260 52.26 8.49 -57.35
CA ALA A 260 53.47 8.72 -58.14
C ALA A 260 53.92 10.18 -58.08
N CYS A 261 55.23 10.43 -58.16
CA CYS A 261 55.79 11.77 -58.16
C CYS A 261 55.57 12.50 -59.49
N ALA A 262 55.59 13.84 -59.45
CA ALA A 262 55.64 14.68 -60.65
C ALA A 262 56.89 14.37 -61.50
N ALA A 263 56.85 14.66 -62.79
CA ALA A 263 57.82 14.18 -63.78
C ALA A 263 59.30 14.57 -63.52
N ASP A 264 59.56 15.55 -62.66
CA ASP A 264 60.87 16.04 -62.24
C ASP A 264 61.30 15.58 -60.83
N ALA A 265 60.52 14.72 -60.18
CA ALA A 265 60.79 14.20 -58.84
C ALA A 265 60.84 12.67 -58.83
N THR A 266 61.73 12.11 -58.01
CA THR A 266 61.88 10.67 -57.82
C THR A 266 61.33 10.28 -56.45
N CYS A 267 60.69 9.11 -56.34
CA CYS A 267 60.24 8.60 -55.05
C CYS A 267 61.44 8.24 -54.17
N GLY A 268 61.49 8.79 -52.95
CA GLY A 268 62.67 8.72 -52.07
C GLY A 268 63.77 9.74 -52.40
N GLY A 269 63.58 10.58 -53.43
CA GLY A 269 64.55 11.58 -53.89
C GLY A 269 64.73 12.77 -52.94
N ALA A 270 63.87 12.91 -51.92
CA ALA A 270 63.99 13.93 -50.87
C ALA A 270 65.03 13.58 -49.78
N GLY A 271 65.66 12.40 -49.84
CA GLY A 271 66.50 11.87 -48.77
C GLY A 271 65.72 11.09 -47.70
N GLU A 272 64.40 11.05 -47.81
CA GLU A 272 63.51 10.25 -46.96
C GLU A 272 62.72 9.23 -47.79
N ALA A 273 62.64 8.01 -47.27
CA ALA A 273 61.95 6.89 -47.93
C ALA A 273 60.49 7.20 -48.27
N ASN A 274 60.06 6.88 -49.50
CA ASN A 274 58.68 7.03 -49.98
C ASN A 274 58.15 8.48 -49.95
N VAL A 275 59.05 9.46 -50.11
CA VAL A 275 58.73 10.90 -50.24
C VAL A 275 59.29 11.46 -51.54
N CYS A 276 58.48 12.17 -52.32
CA CYS A 276 58.92 12.79 -53.57
C CYS A 276 59.93 13.91 -53.34
N GLY A 277 61.05 13.90 -54.07
CA GLY A 277 62.00 15.00 -54.04
C GLY A 277 62.99 15.01 -55.21
N ALA A 278 63.74 16.11 -55.32
CA ALA A 278 64.75 16.31 -56.35
C ALA A 278 66.04 15.55 -55.99
N GLY A 279 66.19 14.34 -56.52
CA GLY A 279 67.36 13.49 -56.30
C GLY A 279 67.21 12.10 -56.92
N THR A 280 68.30 11.33 -56.97
CA THR A 280 68.29 9.91 -57.34
C THR A 280 68.13 9.06 -56.09
N CYS A 281 67.11 8.20 -56.05
CA CYS A 281 66.93 7.26 -54.96
C CYS A 281 67.76 5.99 -55.18
N VAL A 282 68.46 5.53 -54.14
CA VAL A 282 69.21 4.27 -54.16
C VAL A 282 68.42 3.27 -53.29
N PRO A 283 67.77 2.25 -53.89
CA PRO A 283 66.94 1.33 -53.13
C PRO A 283 67.80 0.48 -52.21
N THR A 284 67.32 0.26 -50.99
CA THR A 284 67.94 -0.71 -50.08
C THR A 284 67.63 -2.13 -50.55
N THR A 285 68.30 -3.13 -49.96
CA THR A 285 68.04 -4.55 -50.29
C THR A 285 67.76 -5.33 -49.01
N CYS A 286 67.09 -6.47 -49.10
CA CYS A 286 66.85 -7.36 -47.95
C CYS A 286 68.15 -7.71 -47.21
N ALA A 287 69.24 -7.95 -47.96
CA ALA A 287 70.55 -8.24 -47.40
C ALA A 287 71.16 -7.04 -46.66
N ALA A 288 70.95 -5.80 -47.15
CA ALA A 288 71.43 -4.59 -46.49
C ALA A 288 70.64 -4.24 -45.21
N LEU A 289 69.41 -4.74 -45.10
CA LEU A 289 68.56 -4.61 -43.91
C LEU A 289 68.65 -5.80 -42.95
N GLU A 290 69.51 -6.78 -43.25
CA GLU A 290 69.62 -8.06 -42.53
C GLU A 290 68.29 -8.82 -42.43
N ALA A 291 67.32 -8.52 -43.31
CA ALA A 291 66.01 -9.15 -43.37
C ALA A 291 66.05 -10.42 -44.23
N ASN A 292 65.63 -11.56 -43.66
CA ASN A 292 65.51 -12.84 -44.37
C ASN A 292 64.08 -13.42 -44.34
N CYS A 293 63.09 -12.61 -43.94
CA CYS A 293 61.68 -12.90 -44.15
C CYS A 293 60.78 -11.65 -44.17
N GLY A 294 59.58 -11.83 -44.72
CA GLY A 294 58.53 -10.81 -44.69
C GLY A 294 58.75 -9.67 -45.69
N ARG A 295 57.83 -8.71 -45.67
CA ARG A 295 57.79 -7.57 -46.60
C ARG A 295 58.48 -6.36 -45.97
N VAL A 296 59.29 -5.62 -46.74
CA VAL A 296 59.96 -4.39 -46.26
C VAL A 296 60.00 -3.36 -47.40
N SER A 297 59.84 -2.06 -47.14
CA SER A 297 60.00 -1.04 -48.19
C SER A 297 61.47 -0.87 -48.59
N ASP A 298 61.73 -0.73 -49.90
CA ASP A 298 63.07 -0.45 -50.45
C ASP A 298 63.51 1.02 -50.25
N GLY A 299 62.58 1.88 -49.78
CA GLY A 299 62.77 3.31 -49.58
C GLY A 299 62.67 4.17 -50.85
N CYS A 300 62.60 3.55 -52.02
CA CYS A 300 62.49 4.20 -53.33
C CYS A 300 61.16 3.94 -54.05
N GLY A 301 60.21 3.32 -53.34
CA GLY A 301 58.82 3.20 -53.76
C GLY A 301 58.37 1.79 -54.11
N ALA A 302 59.23 0.78 -53.95
CA ALA A 302 58.87 -0.63 -54.11
C ALA A 302 58.94 -1.39 -52.77
N VAL A 303 58.14 -2.44 -52.63
CA VAL A 303 58.23 -3.37 -51.50
C VAL A 303 59.11 -4.56 -51.87
N LEU A 304 60.08 -4.86 -51.01
CA LEU A 304 60.96 -6.03 -51.08
C LEU A 304 60.31 -7.22 -50.38
N GLU A 305 60.27 -8.36 -51.07
CA GLU A 305 59.87 -9.66 -50.52
C GLU A 305 61.09 -10.42 -50.03
N CYS A 306 61.40 -10.34 -48.73
CA CYS A 306 62.65 -10.84 -48.17
C CYS A 306 62.63 -12.34 -47.84
N GLY A 307 61.82 -13.15 -48.53
CA GLY A 307 61.73 -14.60 -48.35
C GLY A 307 60.74 -15.04 -47.26
N GLY A 308 60.74 -16.35 -46.96
CA GLY A 308 59.86 -16.97 -45.97
C GLY A 308 60.62 -17.93 -45.06
N CYS A 309 60.15 -18.07 -43.83
CA CYS A 309 60.78 -18.93 -42.83
C CYS A 309 60.46 -20.41 -43.05
N LEU A 310 61.37 -21.30 -42.64
CA LEU A 310 61.12 -22.73 -42.65
C LEU A 310 59.99 -23.06 -41.64
N ALA A 311 59.25 -24.15 -41.87
CA ALA A 311 57.94 -24.47 -41.24
C ALA A 311 57.87 -24.50 -39.70
N SER A 312 58.96 -24.23 -38.99
CA SER A 312 59.01 -24.17 -37.52
C SER A 312 59.65 -22.89 -36.98
N GLU A 313 59.91 -21.91 -37.84
CA GLU A 313 60.43 -20.59 -37.50
C GLU A 313 59.39 -19.53 -37.89
N THR A 314 59.26 -18.47 -37.10
CA THR A 314 58.33 -17.37 -37.38
C THR A 314 59.11 -16.15 -37.83
N CYS A 315 58.57 -15.38 -38.77
CA CYS A 315 59.23 -14.15 -39.20
C CYS A 315 59.18 -13.12 -38.07
N GLY A 316 60.36 -12.69 -37.57
CA GLY A 316 60.49 -11.93 -36.32
C GLY A 316 60.75 -12.78 -35.07
N GLY A 317 60.74 -14.12 -35.20
CA GLY A 317 60.85 -15.08 -34.10
C GLY A 317 62.24 -15.17 -33.45
N ALA A 318 63.25 -14.52 -34.04
CA ALA A 318 64.58 -14.34 -33.43
C ALA A 318 64.64 -13.18 -32.41
N GLY A 319 63.53 -12.46 -32.18
CA GLY A 319 63.49 -11.23 -31.37
C GLY A 319 63.90 -9.96 -32.13
N VAL A 320 64.14 -10.07 -33.45
CA VAL A 320 64.47 -8.96 -34.36
C VAL A 320 63.48 -8.98 -35.52
N PRO A 321 62.79 -7.87 -35.87
CA PRO A 321 61.83 -7.82 -36.97
C PRO A 321 62.42 -8.30 -38.29
N ASN A 322 61.61 -8.99 -39.11
CA ASN A 322 61.97 -9.47 -40.44
C ASN A 322 63.16 -10.46 -40.49
N VAL A 323 63.50 -11.07 -39.36
CA VAL A 323 64.48 -12.16 -39.25
C VAL A 323 63.81 -13.46 -38.79
N CYS A 324 63.99 -14.54 -39.57
CA CYS A 324 63.57 -15.89 -39.19
C CYS A 324 64.36 -16.37 -37.99
N GLY A 325 63.63 -16.84 -36.98
CA GLY A 325 64.22 -17.60 -35.89
C GLY A 325 63.17 -18.43 -35.19
N LYS A 326 63.63 -19.51 -34.57
CA LYS A 326 62.93 -20.10 -33.44
C LYS A 326 63.27 -19.28 -32.22
N ALA A 327 62.26 -18.77 -31.53
CA ALA A 327 62.46 -18.37 -30.16
C ALA A 327 63.02 -19.60 -29.43
N ALA A 328 64.29 -19.53 -29.00
CA ALA A 328 64.79 -20.43 -27.98
C ALA A 328 64.03 -20.07 -26.71
N CYS A 329 62.83 -20.60 -26.62
CA CYS A 329 61.96 -20.31 -25.52
C CYS A 329 62.39 -21.26 -24.40
N THR A 330 63.15 -20.72 -23.46
CA THR A 330 63.50 -21.43 -22.23
C THR A 330 62.23 -21.46 -21.39
N PRO A 331 61.61 -22.64 -21.14
CA PRO A 331 60.37 -22.73 -20.36
C PRO A 331 60.60 -22.08 -19.00
N SER A 332 59.76 -21.13 -18.62
CA SER A 332 59.82 -20.57 -17.28
C SER A 332 59.45 -21.64 -16.24
N THR A 333 59.85 -21.48 -14.98
CA THR A 333 59.39 -22.35 -13.88
C THR A 333 58.27 -21.66 -13.10
N CYS A 334 57.46 -22.43 -12.37
CA CYS A 334 56.42 -21.86 -11.49
C CYS A 334 56.99 -20.80 -10.54
N GLU A 335 58.18 -21.07 -9.98
CA GLU A 335 58.89 -20.14 -9.10
C GLU A 335 59.36 -18.87 -9.82
N ALA A 336 59.92 -19.00 -11.04
CA ALA A 336 60.36 -17.86 -11.84
C ALA A 336 59.19 -16.97 -12.30
N LEU A 337 57.99 -17.54 -12.46
CA LEU A 337 56.75 -16.81 -12.80
C LEU A 337 56.00 -16.28 -11.56
N GLY A 338 56.52 -16.55 -10.35
CA GLY A 338 55.87 -16.19 -9.09
C GLY A 338 54.52 -16.86 -8.89
N LYS A 339 54.31 -18.06 -9.45
CA LYS A 339 53.06 -18.84 -9.39
C LYS A 339 53.24 -20.08 -8.50
N ASN A 340 52.26 -20.38 -7.67
CA ASN A 340 52.32 -21.49 -6.71
C ASN A 340 51.03 -22.32 -6.62
N CYS A 341 50.15 -22.20 -7.63
CA CYS A 341 49.04 -23.12 -7.83
C CYS A 341 48.52 -23.11 -9.27
N GLY A 342 47.85 -24.19 -9.68
CA GLY A 342 47.15 -24.29 -10.96
C GLY A 342 48.06 -24.47 -12.18
N GLN A 343 47.44 -24.52 -13.35
CA GLN A 343 48.12 -24.66 -14.65
C GLN A 343 48.58 -23.30 -15.19
N VAL A 344 49.85 -23.21 -15.57
CA VAL A 344 50.44 -21.97 -16.09
C VAL A 344 51.19 -22.27 -17.37
N ALA A 345 50.95 -21.51 -18.45
CA ALA A 345 51.76 -21.66 -19.66
C ALA A 345 53.23 -21.34 -19.37
N ASP A 346 54.14 -22.16 -19.90
CA ASP A 346 55.59 -22.00 -19.71
C ASP A 346 56.23 -20.87 -20.54
N GLY A 347 55.40 -20.15 -21.32
CA GLY A 347 55.80 -19.11 -22.26
C GLY A 347 56.24 -19.64 -23.63
N CYS A 348 56.29 -20.97 -23.80
CA CYS A 348 56.93 -21.67 -24.92
C CYS A 348 56.03 -22.69 -25.60
N GLY A 349 54.74 -22.69 -25.27
CA GLY A 349 53.73 -23.59 -25.81
C GLY A 349 53.51 -24.86 -24.97
N GLY A 350 54.22 -25.03 -23.85
CA GLY A 350 53.98 -26.06 -22.83
C GLY A 350 53.21 -25.52 -21.62
N MET A 351 52.76 -26.41 -20.74
CA MET A 351 51.98 -26.05 -19.54
C MET A 351 52.63 -26.64 -18.28
N LEU A 352 52.82 -25.80 -17.26
CA LEU A 352 53.40 -26.10 -15.96
C LEU A 352 52.29 -26.34 -14.93
N GLU A 353 52.48 -27.34 -14.07
CA GLU A 353 51.58 -27.64 -12.94
C GLU A 353 52.19 -27.11 -11.64
N CYS A 354 51.69 -25.96 -11.16
CA CYS A 354 52.30 -25.21 -10.08
C CYS A 354 51.79 -25.58 -8.68
N GLY A 355 51.14 -26.73 -8.52
CA GLY A 355 50.66 -27.26 -7.24
C GLY A 355 49.22 -26.85 -6.88
N ALA A 356 48.79 -27.19 -5.67
CA ALA A 356 47.47 -26.87 -5.12
C ALA A 356 47.58 -26.07 -3.82
N CYS A 357 46.59 -25.24 -3.53
CA CYS A 357 46.57 -24.43 -2.32
C CYS A 357 46.21 -25.26 -1.08
N GLY A 358 46.88 -25.00 0.04
CA GLY A 358 46.51 -25.56 1.35
C GLY A 358 45.16 -25.02 1.86
N GLU A 359 44.62 -25.64 2.90
CA GLU A 359 43.28 -25.35 3.44
C GLU A 359 43.04 -23.85 3.68
N GLY A 360 41.86 -23.38 3.25
CA GLY A 360 41.40 -21.99 3.40
C GLY A 360 41.96 -21.00 2.36
N ARG A 361 42.72 -21.46 1.36
CA ARG A 361 43.23 -20.61 0.27
C ARG A 361 42.76 -21.14 -1.07
N THR A 362 42.40 -20.23 -1.97
CA THR A 362 41.94 -20.57 -3.32
C THR A 362 42.88 -19.99 -4.36
N CYS A 363 43.17 -20.77 -5.40
CA CYS A 363 44.10 -20.37 -6.44
C CYS A 363 43.56 -19.17 -7.23
N GLY A 364 44.26 -18.03 -7.20
CA GLY A 364 43.84 -16.79 -7.87
C GLY A 364 42.95 -15.85 -7.04
N ALA A 365 42.59 -16.21 -5.80
CA ALA A 365 41.58 -15.49 -5.02
C ALA A 365 42.01 -14.13 -4.44
N GLY A 366 43.26 -13.71 -4.66
CA GLY A 366 43.79 -12.41 -4.24
C GLY A 366 43.89 -11.39 -5.39
N GLY A 367 43.29 -11.66 -6.55
CA GLY A 367 43.36 -10.83 -7.75
C GLY A 367 44.57 -11.12 -8.66
N THR A 368 45.50 -11.96 -8.21
CA THR A 368 46.65 -12.43 -9.01
C THR A 368 46.45 -13.90 -9.38
N ALA A 369 46.19 -14.18 -10.66
CA ALA A 369 45.99 -15.53 -11.18
C ALA A 369 47.17 -16.46 -10.84
N ASN A 370 46.86 -17.72 -10.52
CA ASN A 370 47.82 -18.79 -10.24
C ASN A 370 48.73 -18.56 -9.01
N VAL A 371 48.23 -17.76 -8.05
CA VAL A 371 48.83 -17.56 -6.73
C VAL A 371 47.81 -17.88 -5.62
N CYS A 372 48.21 -18.67 -4.63
CA CYS A 372 47.37 -19.02 -3.48
C CYS A 372 47.20 -17.81 -2.55
N ALA A 373 45.97 -17.33 -2.42
CA ALA A 373 45.60 -16.30 -1.46
C ALA A 373 44.34 -16.72 -0.69
N VAL A 374 44.17 -16.16 0.50
CA VAL A 374 42.86 -16.16 1.18
C VAL A 374 41.97 -15.19 0.38
N PRO A 375 40.70 -15.52 0.07
CA PRO A 375 39.84 -14.66 -0.72
C PRO A 375 39.75 -13.27 -0.09
N GLY A 376 40.44 -12.31 -0.69
CA GLY A 376 40.38 -10.90 -0.29
C GLY A 376 39.21 -10.23 -0.98
N CYS A 377 38.02 -10.81 -0.86
CA CYS A 377 36.83 -10.15 -1.34
C CYS A 377 36.34 -9.23 -0.22
N ARG A 378 36.36 -7.92 -0.48
CA ARG A 378 35.79 -6.95 0.45
C ARG A 378 34.28 -6.88 0.17
N PRO A 379 33.41 -7.35 1.08
CA PRO A 379 31.98 -7.31 0.88
C PRO A 379 31.52 -5.89 0.59
N ALA A 380 30.65 -5.73 -0.39
CA ALA A 380 29.95 -4.47 -0.59
C ALA A 380 29.11 -4.14 0.66
N THR A 381 28.73 -2.87 0.83
CA THR A 381 27.76 -2.48 1.87
C THR A 381 26.45 -2.07 1.20
N CYS A 382 25.33 -2.13 1.92
CA CYS A 382 24.02 -1.71 1.40
C CYS A 382 24.07 -0.31 0.78
N GLY A 383 24.72 0.65 1.46
CA GLY A 383 24.90 2.00 0.95
C GLY A 383 25.77 2.09 -0.31
N PHE A 384 26.77 1.22 -0.47
CA PHE A 384 27.59 1.17 -1.69
C PHE A 384 26.80 0.63 -2.89
N LEU A 385 25.87 -0.29 -2.65
CA LEU A 385 24.99 -0.87 -3.68
C LEU A 385 23.74 -0.03 -3.94
N GLY A 386 23.55 1.08 -3.21
CA GLY A 386 22.34 1.88 -3.27
C GLY A 386 21.10 1.15 -2.74
N ALA A 387 21.27 0.04 -2.01
CA ALA A 387 20.17 -0.74 -1.46
C ALA A 387 19.76 -0.21 -0.08
N THR A 388 18.47 -0.01 0.12
CA THR A 388 17.86 0.42 1.39
C THR A 388 16.93 -0.64 2.00
N CYS A 389 16.74 -1.78 1.33
CA CYS A 389 15.94 -2.90 1.85
C CYS A 389 16.27 -4.25 1.21
N GLY A 390 15.91 -5.33 1.90
CA GLY A 390 15.98 -6.70 1.39
C GLY A 390 17.36 -7.33 1.42
N ALA A 391 17.42 -8.59 0.99
CA ALA A 391 18.64 -9.38 0.92
C ALA A 391 19.38 -9.14 -0.41
N VAL A 392 20.63 -8.67 -0.34
CA VAL A 392 21.45 -8.32 -1.51
C VAL A 392 22.77 -9.07 -1.47
N ALA A 393 23.22 -9.62 -2.59
CA ALA A 393 24.53 -10.27 -2.66
C ALA A 393 25.67 -9.27 -2.40
N ASP A 394 26.63 -9.64 -1.57
CA ASP A 394 27.76 -8.77 -1.18
C ASP A 394 28.90 -8.73 -2.21
N GLY A 395 28.75 -9.44 -3.33
CA GLY A 395 29.77 -9.60 -4.37
C GLY A 395 30.89 -10.59 -4.05
N CYS A 396 30.83 -11.23 -2.87
CA CYS A 396 31.86 -12.10 -2.29
C CYS A 396 31.34 -13.50 -1.92
N GLY A 397 30.10 -13.81 -2.30
CA GLY A 397 29.43 -15.06 -1.96
C GLY A 397 28.67 -15.02 -0.63
N GLY A 398 28.63 -13.87 0.04
CA GLY A 398 27.78 -13.58 1.19
C GLY A 398 26.52 -12.80 0.80
N THR A 399 25.59 -12.67 1.74
CA THR A 399 24.33 -11.90 1.58
C THR A 399 24.27 -10.81 2.65
N LEU A 400 24.03 -9.58 2.23
CA LEU A 400 23.75 -8.42 3.08
C LEU A 400 22.25 -8.33 3.32
N ASP A 401 21.85 -8.15 4.57
CA ASP A 401 20.49 -7.76 4.92
C ASP A 401 20.44 -6.23 5.06
N CYS A 402 19.78 -5.57 4.12
CA CYS A 402 19.66 -4.12 4.06
C CYS A 402 18.43 -3.57 4.80
N GLY A 403 17.75 -4.41 5.60
CA GLY A 403 16.62 -4.02 6.42
C GLY A 403 15.28 -4.09 5.69
N GLY A 404 14.22 -3.67 6.38
CA GLY A 404 12.86 -3.58 5.85
C GLY A 404 12.44 -2.13 5.62
N CYS A 405 11.48 -1.92 4.71
CA CYS A 405 10.87 -0.61 4.51
C CYS A 405 9.82 -0.34 5.58
N ALA A 406 9.64 0.94 5.93
CA ALA A 406 8.56 1.36 6.80
C ALA A 406 7.25 1.38 6.01
N ALA A 407 6.16 0.83 6.55
CA ALA A 407 4.86 0.90 5.89
C ALA A 407 4.46 2.38 5.66
N PRO A 408 3.94 2.76 4.48
CA PRO A 408 3.43 1.90 3.39
C PRO A 408 4.45 1.58 2.27
N GLU A 409 5.74 1.87 2.45
CA GLU A 409 6.75 1.67 1.41
C GLU A 409 7.00 0.19 1.10
N THR A 410 7.24 -0.12 -0.18
CA THR A 410 7.53 -1.48 -0.64
C THR A 410 8.95 -1.57 -1.20
N CYS A 411 9.67 -2.62 -0.83
CA CYS A 411 11.01 -2.87 -1.34
C CYS A 411 10.98 -3.20 -2.83
N GLY A 412 11.56 -2.34 -3.66
CA GLY A 412 11.49 -2.47 -5.12
C GLY A 412 10.22 -1.90 -5.76
N GLY A 413 9.42 -1.11 -5.02
CA GLY A 413 8.09 -0.64 -5.46
C GLY A 413 8.06 0.19 -6.74
N THR A 414 9.16 0.81 -7.14
CA THR A 414 9.29 1.63 -8.37
C THR A 414 10.01 0.89 -9.51
N GLY A 415 10.15 -0.43 -9.42
CA GLY A 415 10.91 -1.23 -10.39
C GLY A 415 12.44 -1.11 -10.25
N VAL A 416 12.93 -0.38 -9.24
CA VAL A 416 14.34 -0.35 -8.84
C VAL A 416 14.55 -1.34 -7.68
N PRO A 417 15.16 -2.51 -7.91
CA PRO A 417 15.27 -3.55 -6.88
C PRO A 417 16.01 -3.06 -5.62
N HIS A 418 15.61 -3.57 -4.46
CA HIS A 418 16.28 -3.35 -3.17
C HIS A 418 16.30 -1.91 -2.65
N VAL A 419 15.43 -1.04 -3.19
CA VAL A 419 15.23 0.33 -2.72
C VAL A 419 13.81 0.49 -2.18
N CYS A 420 13.68 1.02 -0.97
CA CYS A 420 12.40 1.44 -0.42
C CYS A 420 11.86 2.60 -1.25
N ALA A 421 10.65 2.40 -1.76
CA ALA A 421 9.92 3.46 -2.40
C ALA A 421 8.49 3.48 -1.86
N PRO A 422 7.88 4.67 -1.72
CA PRO A 422 6.45 4.74 -1.55
C PRO A 422 5.77 4.08 -2.75
N PRO A 423 4.57 3.47 -2.57
CA PRO A 423 3.80 3.02 -3.72
C PRO A 423 3.59 4.20 -4.67
N GLU A 424 3.66 3.95 -5.99
CA GLU A 424 3.24 4.94 -6.99
C GLU A 424 1.84 5.45 -6.60
N PRO A 425 1.52 6.75 -6.78
CA PRO A 425 0.17 7.24 -6.53
C PRO A 425 -0.79 6.43 -7.39
N VAL A 426 -1.51 5.52 -6.74
CA VAL A 426 -2.49 4.68 -7.40
C VAL A 426 -3.74 5.54 -7.46
N CYS A 427 -4.01 6.07 -8.64
CA CYS A 427 -5.29 6.67 -9.05
C CYS A 427 -6.53 5.76 -8.88
N VAL A 428 -6.36 4.58 -8.27
CA VAL A 428 -7.40 3.61 -7.93
C VAL A 428 -7.11 3.10 -6.52
N ASP A 429 -7.89 3.54 -5.53
CA ASP A 429 -7.85 2.99 -4.19
C ASP A 429 -8.42 1.57 -4.15
N ARG A 430 -9.48 1.30 -4.93
CA ARG A 430 -10.17 0.01 -4.92
C ARG A 430 -10.90 -0.31 -6.23
N ASP A 431 -10.77 -1.56 -6.68
CA ASP A 431 -11.59 -2.12 -7.76
C ASP A 431 -12.88 -2.73 -7.19
N LEU A 432 -14.03 -2.24 -7.66
CA LEU A 432 -15.38 -2.67 -7.29
C LEU A 432 -15.90 -3.81 -8.18
N GLY A 433 -15.16 -4.19 -9.22
CA GLY A 433 -15.56 -5.19 -10.19
C GLY A 433 -16.80 -4.73 -10.98
N SER A 434 -17.76 -5.63 -11.15
CA SER A 434 -19.00 -5.38 -11.90
C SER A 434 -20.27 -5.60 -11.06
N ALA A 435 -20.15 -5.48 -9.74
CA ALA A 435 -21.29 -5.60 -8.84
C ALA A 435 -22.31 -4.48 -9.10
N LEU A 436 -23.59 -4.80 -8.98
CA LEU A 436 -24.70 -3.86 -9.11
C LEU A 436 -25.92 -4.38 -8.32
N PRO A 437 -26.55 -3.59 -7.45
CA PRO A 437 -26.17 -2.22 -7.09
C PRO A 437 -24.88 -2.18 -6.24
N VAL A 438 -24.23 -1.02 -6.17
CA VAL A 438 -23.10 -0.76 -5.27
C VAL A 438 -23.54 0.24 -4.20
N SER A 439 -23.28 -0.10 -2.94
CA SER A 439 -23.28 0.86 -1.82
C SER A 439 -21.96 0.72 -1.08
N LEU A 440 -21.23 1.82 -0.96
CA LEU A 440 -19.94 1.88 -0.31
C LEU A 440 -19.89 3.07 0.63
N LYS A 441 -19.56 2.82 1.90
CA LYS A 441 -19.18 3.86 2.84
C LYS A 441 -17.67 4.02 2.91
N GLY A 442 -17.18 5.25 2.91
CA GLY A 442 -15.76 5.56 2.91
C GLY A 442 -15.44 6.89 3.58
N SER A 443 -14.16 7.27 3.55
CA SER A 443 -13.70 8.57 4.02
C SER A 443 -12.53 9.08 3.16
N THR A 444 -12.55 10.37 2.87
CA THR A 444 -11.43 11.09 2.23
C THR A 444 -10.42 11.61 3.25
N VAL A 445 -10.67 11.45 4.56
CA VAL A 445 -9.71 11.81 5.60
C VAL A 445 -8.41 11.03 5.40
N GLU A 446 -7.28 11.76 5.44
CA GLU A 446 -5.92 11.22 5.21
C GLU A 446 -5.71 10.61 3.81
N ALA A 447 -6.64 10.80 2.88
CA ALA A 447 -6.43 10.47 1.49
C ALA A 447 -5.48 11.48 0.82
N ARG A 448 -5.02 11.15 -0.38
CA ARG A 448 -4.22 12.04 -1.21
C ARG A 448 -5.14 12.87 -2.11
N ASP A 449 -4.59 13.94 -2.67
CA ASP A 449 -5.23 14.78 -3.70
C ASP A 449 -4.69 14.29 -5.06
N ASP A 450 -5.14 13.11 -5.48
CA ASP A 450 -4.71 12.40 -6.69
C ASP A 450 -5.62 12.68 -7.90
N HIS A 451 -6.79 13.28 -7.69
CA HIS A 451 -7.83 13.52 -8.67
C HIS A 451 -8.31 14.98 -8.68
N ALA A 452 -8.65 15.48 -9.86
CA ALA A 452 -9.26 16.80 -10.01
C ALA A 452 -10.19 16.82 -11.21
N ALA A 453 -11.48 16.99 -10.96
CA ALA A 453 -12.51 17.01 -11.99
C ALA A 453 -12.67 18.41 -12.61
N SER A 454 -13.29 18.48 -13.79
CA SER A 454 -13.54 19.76 -14.47
C SER A 454 -14.49 20.68 -13.70
N CYS A 455 -15.35 20.12 -12.85
CA CYS A 455 -16.30 20.86 -12.02
C CYS A 455 -15.84 21.09 -10.56
N GLY A 456 -14.67 20.60 -10.14
CA GLY A 456 -14.17 20.81 -8.78
C GLY A 456 -13.16 19.77 -8.32
N GLY A 457 -12.85 19.76 -7.02
CA GLY A 457 -12.01 18.75 -6.40
C GLY A 457 -10.56 19.17 -6.14
N ALA A 458 -9.96 19.93 -7.06
CA ALA A 458 -8.55 20.30 -6.99
C ALA A 458 -8.12 20.91 -5.62
N GLY A 459 -7.19 20.24 -4.93
CA GLY A 459 -6.68 20.69 -3.63
C GLY A 459 -7.37 20.07 -2.42
N ALA A 460 -8.33 19.16 -2.62
CA ALA A 460 -8.99 18.39 -1.58
C ALA A 460 -8.60 16.90 -1.69
N PRO A 461 -8.51 16.18 -0.56
CA PRO A 461 -8.30 14.73 -0.60
C PRO A 461 -9.45 13.98 -1.30
N ASP A 462 -9.10 12.98 -2.09
CA ASP A 462 -10.01 12.22 -2.94
C ASP A 462 -9.80 10.70 -2.84
N ARG A 463 -10.76 9.96 -3.40
CA ARG A 463 -10.72 8.50 -3.54
C ARG A 463 -11.10 8.08 -4.95
N GLY A 464 -10.35 7.15 -5.54
CA GLY A 464 -10.59 6.58 -6.87
C GLY A 464 -11.08 5.13 -6.81
N TYR A 465 -12.16 4.83 -7.54
CA TYR A 465 -12.77 3.51 -7.62
C TYR A 465 -12.90 3.00 -9.05
N LEU A 466 -12.36 1.83 -9.35
CA LEU A 466 -12.60 1.20 -10.65
C LEU A 466 -13.93 0.43 -10.60
N TRP A 467 -14.76 0.57 -11.63
CA TRP A 467 -15.98 -0.20 -11.79
C TRP A 467 -16.22 -0.56 -13.26
N THR A 468 -16.81 -1.74 -13.50
CA THR A 468 -17.06 -2.29 -14.84
C THR A 468 -18.55 -2.47 -15.05
N ALA A 469 -19.11 -1.84 -16.09
CA ALA A 469 -20.52 -1.96 -16.41
C ALA A 469 -20.90 -3.41 -16.74
N PRO A 470 -21.79 -4.09 -15.97
CA PRO A 470 -22.13 -5.49 -16.21
C PRO A 470 -22.99 -5.69 -17.46
N ARG A 471 -23.66 -4.63 -17.94
CA ARG A 471 -24.50 -4.59 -19.13
C ARG A 471 -24.48 -3.18 -19.75
N ALA A 472 -24.93 -3.06 -20.99
CA ALA A 472 -25.12 -1.74 -21.60
C ALA A 472 -26.38 -1.07 -21.03
N GLY A 473 -26.26 0.20 -20.64
CA GLY A 473 -27.34 0.93 -19.97
C GLY A 473 -26.90 2.32 -19.53
N THR A 474 -27.80 3.06 -18.88
CA THR A 474 -27.48 4.32 -18.21
C THR A 474 -27.40 4.05 -16.71
N PHE A 475 -26.31 4.45 -16.08
CA PHE A 475 -26.04 4.21 -14.66
C PHE A 475 -25.98 5.53 -13.90
N THR A 476 -26.53 5.55 -12.70
CA THR A 476 -26.41 6.65 -11.74
C THR A 476 -25.20 6.41 -10.85
N PHE A 477 -24.49 7.50 -10.55
CA PHE A 477 -23.40 7.52 -9.58
C PHE A 477 -23.69 8.69 -8.66
N ASP A 478 -23.93 8.41 -7.38
CA ASP A 478 -24.26 9.45 -6.41
C ASP A 478 -23.55 9.26 -5.08
N THR A 479 -23.54 10.33 -4.30
CA THR A 479 -22.96 10.38 -2.96
C THR A 479 -23.93 10.89 -1.91
N ALA A 480 -25.21 10.52 -2.03
CA ALA A 480 -26.25 10.88 -1.07
C ALA A 480 -25.83 10.64 0.38
N ARG A 481 -26.27 11.51 1.30
CA ARG A 481 -25.92 11.46 2.74
C ARG A 481 -24.44 11.64 3.07
N SER A 482 -23.59 12.04 2.14
CA SER A 482 -22.18 12.29 2.47
C SER A 482 -22.01 13.50 3.39
N ALA A 483 -21.12 13.38 4.39
CA ALA A 483 -20.75 14.43 5.34
C ALA A 483 -19.65 15.37 4.79
N ILE A 484 -19.58 15.48 3.46
CA ILE A 484 -18.66 16.36 2.72
C ILE A 484 -19.43 17.03 1.60
N ARG A 485 -18.95 18.18 1.13
CA ARG A 485 -19.44 18.81 -0.11
C ARG A 485 -18.87 18.06 -1.30
N SER A 486 -19.42 16.88 -1.55
CA SER A 486 -18.84 15.94 -2.49
C SER A 486 -18.80 16.49 -3.92
N VAL A 487 -17.74 16.12 -4.60
CA VAL A 487 -17.57 16.22 -6.05
C VAL A 487 -17.44 14.79 -6.54
N ILE A 488 -18.32 14.38 -7.45
CA ILE A 488 -18.24 13.07 -8.09
C ILE A 488 -17.90 13.24 -9.56
N ALA A 489 -16.96 12.43 -10.05
CA ALA A 489 -16.61 12.38 -11.47
C ALA A 489 -16.43 10.95 -11.94
N VAL A 490 -16.73 10.71 -13.21
CA VAL A 490 -16.63 9.40 -13.87
C VAL A 490 -15.78 9.57 -15.12
N TYR A 491 -14.72 8.77 -15.23
CA TYR A 491 -13.77 8.80 -16.34
C TYR A 491 -13.79 7.47 -17.12
N ALA A 492 -13.63 7.55 -18.44
CA ALA A 492 -13.56 6.38 -19.32
C ALA A 492 -12.25 5.60 -19.16
N ASP A 493 -12.28 4.27 -19.29
CA ASP A 493 -11.08 3.41 -19.40
C ASP A 493 -10.12 3.41 -18.20
N GLY A 494 -10.51 4.05 -17.08
CA GLY A 494 -9.74 4.08 -15.83
C GLY A 494 -8.91 5.34 -15.65
N CYS A 495 -7.68 5.20 -15.15
CA CYS A 495 -6.80 6.34 -14.84
C CYS A 495 -6.32 7.07 -16.08
N GLY A 496 -6.34 8.40 -16.04
CA GLY A 496 -5.99 9.24 -17.20
C GLY A 496 -7.02 9.20 -18.33
N GLY A 497 -8.19 8.60 -18.05
CA GLY A 497 -9.35 8.56 -18.92
C GLY A 497 -9.95 9.92 -19.25
N GLU A 498 -10.73 9.98 -20.32
CA GLU A 498 -11.58 11.14 -20.60
C GLU A 498 -12.70 11.24 -19.55
N GLU A 499 -12.92 12.44 -18.99
CA GLU A 499 -14.04 12.70 -18.09
C GLU A 499 -15.35 12.58 -18.86
N LEU A 500 -16.19 11.61 -18.47
CA LEU A 500 -17.50 11.37 -19.07
C LEU A 500 -18.56 12.28 -18.47
N ALA A 501 -18.50 12.49 -17.15
CA ALA A 501 -19.38 13.38 -16.42
C ALA A 501 -18.75 13.74 -15.07
N CYS A 502 -19.08 14.93 -14.58
CA CYS A 502 -18.83 15.29 -13.20
C CYS A 502 -19.95 16.20 -12.68
N ALA A 503 -20.14 16.21 -11.36
CA ALA A 503 -21.12 17.07 -10.71
C ALA A 503 -20.66 17.50 -9.32
N THR A 504 -21.19 18.63 -8.88
CA THR A 504 -21.05 19.14 -7.53
C THR A 504 -22.45 19.35 -6.93
N GLY A 505 -22.64 18.83 -5.72
CA GLY A 505 -23.87 19.00 -4.95
C GLY A 505 -25.15 18.50 -5.62
N GLY A 506 -26.27 18.83 -4.98
CA GLY A 506 -27.58 18.78 -5.60
C GLY A 506 -28.29 17.44 -5.54
N ILE A 507 -28.00 16.58 -4.57
CA ILE A 507 -28.83 15.44 -4.19
C ILE A 507 -29.49 15.68 -2.83
N SER A 508 -30.62 15.05 -2.56
CA SER A 508 -31.30 15.14 -1.27
C SER A 508 -30.45 14.47 -0.18
N TYR A 509 -30.39 15.13 0.98
CA TYR A 509 -29.57 14.76 2.14
C TYR A 509 -28.06 15.02 2.01
N GLY A 510 -27.51 15.70 3.02
CA GLY A 510 -26.09 15.99 3.15
C GLY A 510 -25.49 16.84 2.02
N GLY A 511 -24.18 16.69 1.83
CA GLY A 511 -23.42 17.39 0.78
C GLY A 511 -23.19 16.57 -0.48
N GLY A 512 -24.04 15.56 -0.72
CA GLY A 512 -23.93 14.64 -1.86
C GLY A 512 -24.04 15.30 -3.24
N ALA A 513 -23.55 14.61 -4.26
CA ALA A 513 -23.58 14.98 -5.67
C ALA A 513 -24.00 13.78 -6.52
N ARG A 514 -24.37 14.02 -7.79
CA ARG A 514 -24.77 12.95 -8.69
C ARG A 514 -24.45 13.21 -10.17
N VAL A 515 -24.08 12.13 -10.87
CA VAL A 515 -24.03 12.05 -12.33
C VAL A 515 -24.78 10.82 -12.86
N ALA A 516 -25.16 10.86 -14.14
CA ALA A 516 -25.65 9.70 -14.86
C ALA A 516 -24.87 9.53 -16.17
N VAL A 517 -24.40 8.31 -16.45
CA VAL A 517 -23.52 8.03 -17.59
C VAL A 517 -24.04 6.82 -18.35
N THR A 518 -24.06 6.91 -19.68
CA THR A 518 -24.42 5.77 -20.55
C THR A 518 -23.15 4.99 -20.89
N LEU A 519 -23.16 3.70 -20.55
CA LEU A 519 -22.00 2.81 -20.68
C LEU A 519 -22.37 1.57 -21.49
N THR A 520 -21.38 1.01 -22.16
CA THR A 520 -21.48 -0.27 -22.87
C THR A 520 -21.10 -1.43 -21.97
N GLN A 521 -21.56 -2.64 -22.27
CA GLN A 521 -21.23 -3.83 -21.47
C GLN A 521 -19.72 -4.07 -21.44
N GLY A 522 -19.16 -4.28 -20.24
CA GLY A 522 -17.74 -4.50 -20.02
C GLY A 522 -16.90 -3.22 -20.06
N GLN A 523 -17.52 -2.06 -20.28
CA GLN A 523 -16.81 -0.79 -20.22
C GLN A 523 -16.39 -0.50 -18.78
N ARG A 524 -15.09 -0.23 -18.61
CA ARG A 524 -14.51 0.14 -17.32
C ARG A 524 -14.50 1.65 -17.17
N VAL A 525 -14.79 2.12 -15.96
CA VAL A 525 -14.75 3.53 -15.59
C VAL A 525 -14.02 3.70 -14.26
N LEU A 526 -13.35 4.84 -14.11
CA LEU A 526 -12.87 5.32 -12.82
C LEU A 526 -13.91 6.29 -12.25
N VAL A 527 -14.38 6.02 -11.04
CA VAL A 527 -15.30 6.88 -10.28
C VAL A 527 -14.50 7.53 -9.17
N THR A 528 -14.45 8.85 -9.14
CA THR A 528 -13.73 9.59 -8.09
C THR A 528 -14.72 10.27 -7.15
N VAL A 529 -14.48 10.13 -5.85
CA VAL A 529 -15.20 10.88 -4.80
C VAL A 529 -14.23 11.84 -4.15
N ASP A 530 -14.56 13.12 -4.23
CA ASP A 530 -13.72 14.24 -3.83
C ASP A 530 -14.60 15.28 -3.11
N ALA A 531 -14.05 16.42 -2.69
CA ALA A 531 -14.76 17.51 -2.04
C ALA A 531 -14.50 18.87 -2.70
N GLY A 532 -15.46 19.78 -2.58
CA GLY A 532 -15.30 21.15 -3.09
C GLY A 532 -14.15 21.89 -2.39
N ALA A 533 -13.21 22.41 -3.16
CA ALA A 533 -12.06 23.16 -2.64
C ALA A 533 -12.45 24.54 -2.07
N GLY A 534 -11.68 25.03 -1.08
CA GLY A 534 -11.71 26.41 -0.62
C GLY A 534 -12.69 26.76 0.52
N GLY A 535 -13.02 25.81 1.40
CA GLY A 535 -13.90 26.03 2.56
C GLY A 535 -13.73 25.00 3.68
N SER A 536 -14.73 24.92 4.57
CA SER A 536 -14.89 23.83 5.54
C SER A 536 -15.34 22.54 4.85
N PHE A 537 -15.09 21.37 5.46
CA PHE A 537 -15.52 20.04 4.95
C PHE A 537 -14.88 19.63 3.60
N THR A 538 -13.60 19.95 3.42
CA THR A 538 -12.80 19.50 2.26
C THR A 538 -12.36 18.03 2.36
N GLN A 539 -12.67 17.35 3.46
CA GLN A 539 -12.47 15.92 3.66
C GLN A 539 -13.46 15.41 4.72
N GLY A 540 -13.78 14.13 4.70
CA GLY A 540 -14.76 13.53 5.61
C GLY A 540 -15.36 12.22 5.10
N ALA A 541 -16.35 11.72 5.82
CA ALA A 541 -17.11 10.54 5.45
C ALA A 541 -17.98 10.79 4.21
N PHE A 542 -18.06 9.76 3.36
CA PHE A 542 -18.95 9.75 2.20
C PHE A 542 -19.61 8.39 2.04
N GLU A 543 -20.72 8.39 1.32
CA GLU A 543 -21.33 7.20 0.76
C GLU A 543 -21.23 7.30 -0.76
N LEU A 544 -20.93 6.20 -1.46
CA LEU A 544 -20.91 6.10 -2.90
C LEU A 544 -21.91 5.02 -3.33
N HIS A 545 -22.82 5.42 -4.21
CA HIS A 545 -23.83 4.57 -4.79
C HIS A 545 -23.67 4.45 -6.29
N ILE A 546 -23.85 3.24 -6.82
CA ILE A 546 -23.89 2.97 -8.26
C ILE A 546 -25.09 2.07 -8.53
N ASP A 547 -26.06 2.55 -9.32
CA ASP A 547 -27.20 1.75 -9.77
C ASP A 547 -27.50 1.98 -11.26
N GLU A 548 -28.31 1.12 -11.87
CA GLU A 548 -28.88 1.38 -13.19
C GLU A 548 -30.05 2.36 -13.07
N LEU A 549 -30.06 3.39 -13.92
CA LEU A 549 -31.10 4.41 -13.95
C LEU A 549 -32.48 3.79 -14.22
N ARG A 550 -33.41 4.00 -13.29
CA ARG A 550 -34.79 3.53 -13.34
C ARG A 550 -35.72 4.63 -13.84
N ALA A 551 -36.98 4.27 -14.06
CA ALA A 551 -38.01 5.23 -14.43
C ALA A 551 -38.67 5.91 -13.21
N THR A 552 -38.52 5.32 -12.03
CA THR A 552 -39.09 5.78 -10.75
C THR A 552 -38.34 5.09 -9.60
N GLU A 553 -38.25 5.78 -8.47
CA GLU A 553 -37.70 5.23 -7.23
C GLU A 553 -38.65 4.23 -6.52
N ALA A 554 -39.91 4.15 -6.96
CA ALA A 554 -40.88 3.21 -6.42
C ALA A 554 -40.36 1.76 -6.43
N GLY A 555 -40.34 1.13 -5.25
CA GLY A 555 -39.79 -0.22 -5.04
C GLY A 555 -38.29 -0.27 -4.72
N ALA A 556 -37.62 0.89 -4.67
CA ALA A 556 -36.22 1.06 -4.25
C ALA A 556 -36.07 2.01 -3.04
N CYS A 557 -37.17 2.53 -2.50
CA CYS A 557 -37.32 3.60 -1.49
C CYS A 557 -36.52 3.53 -0.17
N PHE A 558 -35.68 2.52 0.05
CA PHE A 558 -34.91 2.33 1.29
C PHE A 558 -33.51 1.76 1.02
N ASP A 559 -32.99 1.96 -0.18
CA ASP A 559 -31.64 1.50 -0.55
C ASP A 559 -30.61 2.62 -0.48
N GLY A 560 -31.07 3.85 -0.25
CA GLY A 560 -30.21 4.99 -0.04
C GLY A 560 -29.67 5.63 -1.30
N MET A 561 -30.19 5.29 -2.48
CA MET A 561 -29.67 5.71 -3.78
C MET A 561 -30.69 6.57 -4.52
N ASP A 562 -30.25 7.48 -5.40
CA ASP A 562 -31.15 8.15 -6.34
C ASP A 562 -31.30 7.27 -7.59
N ASN A 563 -32.24 6.31 -7.55
CA ASN A 563 -32.35 5.30 -8.61
C ASN A 563 -32.99 5.83 -9.90
N ASP A 564 -33.91 6.79 -9.85
CA ASP A 564 -34.62 7.30 -11.04
C ASP A 564 -34.05 8.60 -11.59
N GLY A 565 -33.18 9.20 -10.80
CA GLY A 565 -32.33 10.23 -11.25
C GLY A 565 -32.92 11.62 -11.21
N ASP A 566 -33.80 11.91 -10.28
CA ASP A 566 -34.40 13.23 -10.09
C ASP A 566 -33.75 14.06 -8.96
N ARG A 567 -32.78 13.44 -8.25
CA ARG A 567 -31.99 13.97 -7.11
C ARG A 567 -32.65 13.85 -5.75
N TRP A 568 -33.78 13.19 -5.65
CA TRP A 568 -34.37 12.80 -4.38
C TRP A 568 -34.03 11.33 -4.09
N VAL A 569 -34.01 10.99 -2.81
CA VAL A 569 -33.57 9.68 -2.32
C VAL A 569 -34.51 9.22 -1.23
N ASP A 570 -34.94 7.97 -1.32
CA ASP A 570 -35.79 7.28 -0.38
C ASP A 570 -37.00 8.14 0.01
N CYS A 571 -37.21 8.36 1.31
CA CYS A 571 -38.32 9.14 1.84
C CYS A 571 -38.32 10.64 1.49
N ALA A 572 -37.25 11.13 0.87
CA ALA A 572 -37.22 12.47 0.26
C ALA A 572 -38.02 12.53 -1.02
N ASP A 573 -37.99 11.44 -1.76
CA ASP A 573 -38.59 11.31 -3.06
C ASP A 573 -40.12 11.26 -2.99
N THR A 574 -40.77 11.84 -4.00
CA THR A 574 -42.24 11.95 -4.01
C THR A 574 -42.94 10.60 -4.17
N GLU A 575 -42.29 9.65 -4.84
CA GLU A 575 -42.78 8.32 -5.17
C GLU A 575 -42.68 7.40 -3.95
N CYS A 576 -41.75 7.71 -3.04
CA CYS A 576 -41.47 6.95 -1.81
C CYS A 576 -42.04 7.57 -0.54
N ARG A 577 -42.35 8.88 -0.54
CA ARG A 577 -42.80 9.64 0.64
C ARG A 577 -43.91 9.00 1.48
N ASP A 578 -44.88 8.39 0.82
CA ASP A 578 -46.08 7.84 1.46
C ASP A 578 -45.90 6.36 1.90
N GLU A 579 -44.72 5.76 1.65
CA GLU A 579 -44.40 4.42 2.12
C GLU A 579 -44.46 4.35 3.66
N PRO A 580 -45.07 3.30 4.25
CA PRO A 580 -45.23 3.19 5.69
C PRO A 580 -43.91 3.27 6.47
N ARG A 581 -42.82 2.76 5.89
CA ARG A 581 -41.49 2.77 6.52
C ARG A 581 -40.89 4.17 6.63
N CYS A 582 -41.37 5.16 5.85
CA CYS A 582 -40.92 6.56 5.96
C CYS A 582 -41.34 7.26 7.27
N LYS A 583 -42.15 6.59 8.09
CA LYS A 583 -42.43 6.98 9.49
C LYS A 583 -41.25 6.76 10.45
N GLY A 584 -40.09 6.34 9.95
CA GLY A 584 -38.84 6.25 10.71
C GLY A 584 -38.09 4.94 10.48
N GLN A 585 -38.79 3.83 10.22
CA GLN A 585 -38.19 2.51 9.99
C GLN A 585 -37.30 2.42 8.74
N GLY A 586 -37.54 3.29 7.76
CA GLY A 586 -36.82 3.31 6.49
C GLY A 586 -35.46 4.01 6.56
N CYS A 587 -35.23 4.82 7.59
CA CYS A 587 -34.05 5.68 7.71
C CYS A 587 -33.37 5.59 9.08
N ALA A 588 -34.00 4.94 10.06
CA ALA A 588 -33.37 4.69 11.35
C ALA A 588 -32.17 3.74 11.17
N HIS A 589 -31.05 4.12 11.78
CA HIS A 589 -29.88 3.26 11.86
C HIS A 589 -30.10 2.11 12.86
N HIS A 590 -30.88 2.37 13.91
CA HIS A 590 -31.24 1.38 14.91
C HIS A 590 -32.72 1.51 15.27
N ASP A 591 -33.39 0.36 15.46
CA ASP A 591 -34.70 0.31 16.10
C ASP A 591 -34.49 -0.08 17.57
N LEU A 592 -34.71 0.88 18.47
CA LEU A 592 -34.57 0.70 19.91
C LEU A 592 -35.84 0.13 20.56
N GLY A 593 -36.89 -0.11 19.77
CA GLY A 593 -38.14 -0.67 20.24
C GLY A 593 -38.85 0.26 21.22
N SER A 594 -39.24 -0.29 22.38
CA SER A 594 -40.04 0.41 23.39
C SER A 594 -39.51 0.23 24.81
N ALA A 595 -38.21 -0.03 24.95
CA ALA A 595 -37.58 -0.24 26.25
C ALA A 595 -37.63 1.05 27.10
N LEU A 596 -37.90 0.90 28.40
CA LEU A 596 -37.92 1.95 29.41
C LEU A 596 -37.52 1.38 30.79
N PRO A 597 -36.57 1.99 31.51
CA PRO A 597 -35.64 3.00 30.99
C PRO A 597 -34.73 2.37 29.92
N LEU A 598 -34.20 3.22 29.03
CA LEU A 598 -33.27 2.83 27.99
C LEU A 598 -31.99 3.64 28.14
N THR A 599 -30.85 2.96 28.07
CA THR A 599 -29.53 3.57 27.92
C THR A 599 -28.87 2.93 26.71
N PHE A 600 -28.49 3.73 25.72
CA PHE A 600 -27.88 3.28 24.48
C PHE A 600 -26.56 4.00 24.24
N GLN A 601 -25.49 3.24 23.97
CA GLN A 601 -24.18 3.78 23.64
C GLN A 601 -24.00 3.78 22.12
N GLY A 602 -23.71 4.93 21.53
CA GLY A 602 -23.63 5.10 20.07
C GLY A 602 -22.41 5.90 19.62
N GLU A 603 -22.12 5.81 18.31
CA GLU A 603 -21.06 6.56 17.64
C GLU A 603 -21.55 7.04 16.27
N THR A 604 -21.34 8.30 15.89
CA THR A 604 -21.76 8.83 14.57
C THR A 604 -20.81 8.49 13.43
N ALA A 605 -19.75 7.71 13.66
CA ALA A 605 -18.83 7.33 12.59
C ALA A 605 -19.52 6.52 11.47
N LEU A 606 -19.24 6.93 10.22
CA LEU A 606 -19.71 6.38 8.95
C LEU A 606 -21.25 6.31 8.83
N SER A 607 -21.98 7.22 9.47
CA SER A 607 -23.44 7.31 9.34
C SER A 607 -23.90 8.33 8.29
N GLY A 608 -22.99 9.20 7.82
CA GLY A 608 -23.34 10.26 6.88
C GLY A 608 -24.08 11.43 7.57
N ASP A 609 -24.48 12.42 6.78
CA ASP A 609 -25.26 13.61 7.17
C ASP A 609 -26.65 13.50 6.53
N GLY A 610 -27.43 12.52 7.00
CA GLY A 610 -28.70 12.12 6.40
C GLY A 610 -29.91 12.88 6.94
N PHE A 611 -29.74 13.67 7.98
CA PHE A 611 -30.78 14.34 8.74
C PHE A 611 -30.39 15.79 8.98
N GLN A 612 -31.39 16.64 9.18
CA GLN A 612 -31.13 18.04 9.49
C GLN A 612 -32.13 18.52 10.51
N GLY A 613 -31.63 18.83 11.71
CA GLY A 613 -32.40 19.51 12.75
C GLY A 613 -32.19 21.02 12.73
N THR A 614 -33.07 21.76 13.41
CA THR A 614 -32.99 23.22 13.54
C THR A 614 -31.80 23.69 14.39
N CYS A 615 -31.24 22.81 15.23
CA CYS A 615 -30.08 23.07 16.09
C CYS A 615 -28.89 22.15 15.78
N GLY A 616 -28.96 21.34 14.72
CA GLY A 616 -27.86 20.51 14.21
C GLY A 616 -26.88 21.29 13.35
N ALA A 617 -25.69 20.73 13.10
CA ALA A 617 -24.68 21.33 12.23
C ALA A 617 -24.72 20.68 10.85
N LEU A 618 -24.60 21.49 9.79
CA LEU A 618 -24.52 20.96 8.42
C LEU A 618 -23.24 20.12 8.24
N LEU A 619 -23.34 19.04 7.45
CA LEU A 619 -22.22 18.20 7.02
C LEU A 619 -21.50 17.48 8.16
N GLN A 620 -22.18 17.33 9.29
CA GLN A 620 -21.69 16.52 10.40
C GLN A 620 -22.38 15.18 10.38
N GLN A 621 -21.66 14.15 10.83
CA GLN A 621 -22.25 12.83 10.83
C GLN A 621 -23.34 12.72 11.90
N ASP A 622 -24.49 12.21 11.50
CA ASP A 622 -25.68 12.07 12.34
C ASP A 622 -26.15 10.62 12.43
N ARG A 623 -26.77 10.26 13.55
CA ARG A 623 -27.30 8.92 13.75
C ARG A 623 -28.72 8.97 14.29
N ALA A 624 -29.61 8.35 13.54
CA ALA A 624 -31.04 8.26 13.85
C ALA A 624 -31.43 6.91 14.48
N HIS A 625 -32.28 6.96 15.51
CA HIS A 625 -32.79 5.82 16.25
C HIS A 625 -34.31 5.86 16.30
N LEU A 626 -34.97 4.77 15.94
CA LEU A 626 -36.41 4.66 16.08
C LEU A 626 -36.74 4.21 17.51
N TRP A 627 -37.63 4.92 18.18
CA TRP A 627 -38.16 4.51 19.48
C TRP A 627 -39.68 4.68 19.52
N THR A 628 -40.37 3.76 20.19
CA THR A 628 -41.83 3.71 20.26
C THR A 628 -42.31 3.74 21.70
N ALA A 629 -43.21 4.68 22.01
CA ALA A 629 -43.75 4.83 23.35
C ALA A 629 -44.54 3.58 23.79
N PRO A 630 -44.13 2.84 24.83
CA PRO A 630 -44.83 1.62 25.27
C PRO A 630 -46.19 1.94 25.92
N ARG A 631 -46.37 3.17 26.42
CA ARG A 631 -47.59 3.70 27.01
C ARG A 631 -47.72 5.20 26.74
N ALA A 632 -48.92 5.74 26.92
CA ALA A 632 -49.11 7.19 26.84
C ALA A 632 -48.46 7.84 28.07
N GLY A 633 -47.64 8.87 27.85
CA GLY A 633 -46.86 9.48 28.92
C GLY A 633 -45.99 10.62 28.43
N THR A 634 -45.25 11.23 29.35
CA THR A 634 -44.19 12.19 29.05
C THR A 634 -42.85 11.52 29.27
N PHE A 635 -41.99 11.61 28.27
CA PHE A 635 -40.68 10.96 28.24
C PHE A 635 -39.59 12.01 28.09
N VAL A 636 -38.43 11.72 28.65
CA VAL A 636 -37.21 12.50 28.45
C VAL A 636 -36.26 11.72 27.56
N PHE A 637 -35.69 12.43 26.60
CA PHE A 637 -34.61 11.97 25.74
C PHE A 637 -33.42 12.85 26.05
N ASP A 638 -32.35 12.29 26.59
CA ASP A 638 -31.16 13.07 26.91
C ASP A 638 -29.89 12.36 26.47
N THR A 639 -28.82 13.13 26.38
CA THR A 639 -27.50 12.64 26.01
C THR A 639 -26.44 13.01 27.05
N SER A 640 -26.82 12.95 28.32
CA SER A 640 -25.88 13.10 29.42
C SER A 640 -24.69 12.16 29.24
N PRO A 641 -23.44 12.66 29.21
CA PRO A 641 -22.27 11.82 28.96
C PRO A 641 -21.82 11.05 30.21
N GLY A 642 -22.50 11.22 31.35
CA GLY A 642 -22.02 10.72 32.64
C GLY A 642 -20.60 11.24 32.92
N ASN A 643 -19.67 10.32 33.14
CA ASN A 643 -18.28 10.66 33.44
C ASN A 643 -17.36 10.75 32.22
N ASP A 644 -17.87 10.72 30.98
CA ASP A 644 -17.04 10.83 29.77
C ASP A 644 -16.50 12.27 29.59
N PRO A 645 -15.19 12.52 29.80
CA PRO A 645 -14.61 13.85 29.67
C PRO A 645 -14.40 14.28 28.22
N ASP A 646 -14.50 13.35 27.26
CA ASP A 646 -14.21 13.56 25.85
C ASP A 646 -15.50 13.64 25.00
N ALA A 647 -16.65 13.83 25.65
CA ALA A 647 -17.95 13.94 25.00
C ALA A 647 -17.97 15.07 23.95
N GLY A 648 -18.17 14.68 22.69
CA GLY A 648 -18.18 15.61 21.56
C GLY A 648 -19.41 16.51 21.59
N GLY A 649 -19.25 17.76 21.17
CA GLY A 649 -20.37 18.68 20.94
C GLY A 649 -21.36 18.08 19.94
N HIS A 650 -22.66 18.19 20.23
CA HIS A 650 -23.71 17.59 19.41
C HIS A 650 -25.07 18.21 19.65
N ALA A 651 -25.97 17.96 18.70
CA ALA A 651 -27.39 18.23 18.79
C ALA A 651 -28.16 16.92 18.97
N LEU A 652 -29.26 17.02 19.71
CA LEU A 652 -30.27 16.00 19.88
C LEU A 652 -31.59 16.58 19.34
N TYR A 653 -32.22 15.91 18.39
CA TYR A 653 -33.54 16.29 17.91
C TYR A 653 -34.44 15.10 17.64
N LEU A 654 -35.74 15.34 17.72
CA LEU A 654 -36.79 14.34 17.62
C LEU A 654 -37.66 14.63 16.42
N LEU A 655 -37.79 13.69 15.49
CA LEU A 655 -38.60 13.82 14.28
C LEU A 655 -39.78 12.84 14.31
N THR A 656 -40.87 13.18 13.63
CA THR A 656 -42.03 12.28 13.45
C THR A 656 -41.81 11.18 12.40
N GLY A 657 -40.65 11.15 11.74
CA GLY A 657 -40.28 10.21 10.68
C GLY A 657 -39.07 10.70 9.88
N CYS A 658 -38.75 10.04 8.77
CA CYS A 658 -37.54 10.32 7.97
C CYS A 658 -37.48 11.73 7.36
N ARG A 659 -38.65 12.33 7.10
CA ARG A 659 -38.84 13.77 6.81
C ARG A 659 -39.98 14.35 7.63
N GLY A 660 -40.16 13.80 8.82
CA GLY A 660 -41.20 14.22 9.73
C GLY A 660 -40.95 15.62 10.25
N THR A 661 -42.01 16.26 10.74
CA THR A 661 -41.90 17.48 11.54
C THR A 661 -40.98 17.25 12.73
N GLU A 662 -40.08 18.19 12.99
CA GLU A 662 -39.28 18.26 14.20
C GLU A 662 -40.18 18.61 15.40
N LEU A 663 -40.07 17.78 16.43
CA LEU A 663 -40.84 17.89 17.67
C LEU A 663 -40.08 18.67 18.75
N GLY A 664 -38.75 18.70 18.65
CA GLY A 664 -37.87 19.44 19.55
C GLY A 664 -36.41 19.26 19.17
N CYS A 665 -35.57 20.20 19.60
CA CYS A 665 -34.13 20.21 19.38
C CYS A 665 -33.43 20.81 20.59
N ALA A 666 -32.35 20.16 21.04
CA ALA A 666 -31.45 20.64 22.09
C ALA A 666 -30.01 20.41 21.63
N ALA A 667 -29.09 21.30 22.00
CA ALA A 667 -27.74 21.29 21.48
C ALA A 667 -26.75 21.85 22.49
N HIS A 668 -25.57 21.25 22.58
CA HIS A 668 -24.49 21.77 23.41
C HIS A 668 -23.11 21.49 22.76
N PRO A 669 -22.21 22.50 22.67
CA PRO A 669 -20.90 22.33 22.02
C PRO A 669 -19.91 21.49 22.85
N HIS A 670 -20.13 21.36 24.16
CA HIS A 670 -19.28 20.61 25.09
C HIS A 670 -20.13 19.99 26.20
N PRO A 671 -20.97 19.00 25.88
CA PRO A 671 -21.92 18.42 26.83
C PRO A 671 -21.19 17.89 28.07
N THR A 672 -21.80 18.11 29.23
CA THR A 672 -21.36 17.56 30.52
C THR A 672 -22.61 17.14 31.30
N THR A 673 -22.46 16.45 32.43
CA THR A 673 -23.59 16.16 33.33
C THR A 673 -24.29 17.39 33.89
N LYS A 674 -23.83 18.61 33.61
CA LYS A 674 -24.48 19.86 34.04
C LYS A 674 -25.25 20.58 32.95
N ASP A 675 -24.94 20.28 31.70
CA ASP A 675 -25.40 21.06 30.54
C ASP A 675 -25.45 20.14 29.30
N ALA A 676 -26.13 19.00 29.41
CA ALA A 676 -26.32 18.06 28.31
C ALA A 676 -27.61 18.38 27.53
N PRO A 677 -27.67 18.06 26.23
CA PRO A 677 -28.93 18.12 25.48
C PRO A 677 -29.99 17.18 26.08
N ALA A 678 -31.13 17.74 26.45
CA ALA A 678 -32.30 17.00 26.94
C ALA A 678 -33.59 17.53 26.30
N LEU A 679 -34.50 16.63 25.97
CA LEU A 679 -35.78 16.93 25.34
C LEU A 679 -36.91 16.18 26.02
N LYS A 680 -37.97 16.92 26.34
CA LYS A 680 -39.18 16.39 26.98
C LYS A 680 -40.34 16.36 26.01
N LEU A 681 -40.99 15.19 25.87
CA LEU A 681 -42.06 14.98 24.90
C LEU A 681 -43.21 14.12 25.46
N THR A 682 -44.43 14.58 25.26
CA THR A 682 -45.64 13.79 25.56
C THR A 682 -46.05 13.01 24.32
N LEU A 683 -46.10 11.69 24.45
CA LEU A 683 -46.36 10.76 23.36
C LEU A 683 -47.55 9.85 23.70
N ALA A 684 -48.35 9.51 22.69
CA ALA A 684 -49.40 8.50 22.81
C ALA A 684 -48.79 7.08 22.84
N GLN A 685 -49.51 6.13 23.41
CA GLN A 685 -49.10 4.72 23.35
C GLN A 685 -48.97 4.26 21.89
N GLY A 686 -47.85 3.61 21.57
CA GLY A 686 -47.53 3.13 20.24
C GLY A 686 -47.09 4.22 19.25
N GLN A 687 -46.96 5.48 19.70
CA GLN A 687 -46.41 6.54 18.88
C GLN A 687 -44.88 6.38 18.78
N SER A 688 -44.38 6.30 17.56
CA SER A 688 -42.94 6.25 17.29
C SER A 688 -42.38 7.63 16.98
N VAL A 689 -41.12 7.84 17.38
CA VAL A 689 -40.32 9.03 17.08
C VAL A 689 -38.94 8.60 16.60
N LEU A 690 -38.34 9.41 15.75
CA LEU A 690 -36.97 9.25 15.32
C LEU A 690 -36.08 10.18 16.17
N VAL A 691 -35.24 9.60 17.00
CA VAL A 691 -34.27 10.30 17.86
C VAL A 691 -32.98 10.43 17.09
N VAL A 692 -32.56 11.64 16.76
CA VAL A 692 -31.34 11.89 15.98
C VAL A 692 -30.30 12.57 16.86
N VAL A 693 -29.11 11.99 16.88
CA VAL A 693 -27.92 12.59 17.49
C VAL A 693 -26.99 13.03 16.36
N ASP A 694 -26.72 14.32 16.31
CA ASP A 694 -26.05 14.99 15.19
C ASP A 694 -24.78 15.67 15.68
N GLY A 695 -23.64 15.29 15.09
CA GLY A 695 -22.33 15.80 15.48
C GLY A 695 -22.22 17.32 15.34
N MET A 696 -21.51 17.96 16.25
CA MET A 696 -21.20 19.40 16.17
C MET A 696 -19.81 19.75 16.70
N ALA A 697 -18.96 18.75 16.94
CA ALA A 697 -17.70 18.94 17.64
C ALA A 697 -16.74 19.93 16.95
N ARG A 698 -16.86 20.09 15.62
CA ARG A 698 -16.08 21.04 14.82
C ARG A 698 -16.94 21.65 13.71
N PRO A 699 -17.04 22.98 13.58
CA PRO A 699 -17.85 23.59 12.51
C PRO A 699 -17.16 23.54 11.13
N ASP A 700 -15.89 23.14 11.07
CA ASP A 700 -15.03 23.25 9.90
C ASP A 700 -14.63 21.92 9.25
N ARG A 701 -14.90 20.79 9.92
CA ARG A 701 -14.52 19.45 9.46
C ARG A 701 -15.43 18.39 10.04
N ASP A 702 -15.60 17.31 9.29
CA ASP A 702 -16.24 16.10 9.78
C ASP A 702 -15.51 15.56 11.03
N THR A 703 -16.23 15.36 12.12
CA THR A 703 -15.70 14.82 13.38
C THR A 703 -16.74 13.91 14.02
N PRO A 704 -16.64 12.59 13.83
CA PRO A 704 -17.56 11.66 14.48
C PRO A 704 -17.43 11.73 16.00
N ILE A 705 -18.53 11.48 16.68
CA ILE A 705 -18.62 11.56 18.14
C ILE A 705 -19.12 10.24 18.71
N ARG A 706 -18.76 9.99 19.98
CA ARG A 706 -19.43 9.01 20.82
C ARG A 706 -20.43 9.71 21.71
N TYR A 707 -21.53 9.04 22.03
CA TYR A 707 -22.57 9.59 22.87
C TYR A 707 -23.31 8.46 23.60
N THR A 708 -23.86 8.81 24.77
CA THR A 708 -24.90 8.03 25.42
C THR A 708 -26.25 8.64 25.08
N LEU A 709 -27.26 7.83 24.81
CA LEU A 709 -28.66 8.24 24.68
C LEU A 709 -29.46 7.56 25.79
N HIS A 710 -30.14 8.37 26.59
CA HIS A 710 -31.07 7.93 27.61
C HIS A 710 -32.51 8.20 27.16
N VAL A 711 -33.40 7.25 27.42
CA VAL A 711 -34.86 7.46 27.31
C VAL A 711 -35.52 7.02 28.59
N THR A 712 -36.08 8.00 29.31
CA THR A 712 -36.68 7.80 30.64
C THR A 712 -38.10 8.34 30.67
N GLU A 713 -38.86 7.94 31.68
CA GLU A 713 -40.11 8.62 31.99
C GLU A 713 -39.82 9.91 32.73
N TRP A 714 -40.52 10.97 32.36
CA TRP A 714 -40.34 12.27 32.99
C TRP A 714 -40.73 12.21 34.46
N ALA A 715 -39.78 12.63 35.31
CA ALA A 715 -40.00 12.90 36.71
C ALA A 715 -40.02 14.43 36.93
N PRO A 716 -40.76 14.94 37.93
CA PRO A 716 -40.75 16.36 38.26
C PRO A 716 -39.46 16.83 38.95
N SER A 717 -38.56 15.91 39.28
CA SER A 717 -37.28 16.12 39.95
C SER A 717 -36.39 14.90 39.76
N GLU A 718 -35.07 15.07 39.81
CA GLU A 718 -34.07 13.99 39.81
C GLU A 718 -34.08 13.14 41.10
N ALA A 719 -34.78 13.60 42.14
CA ALA A 719 -34.81 12.94 43.45
C ALA A 719 -35.31 11.47 43.35
N GLY A 720 -34.39 10.54 43.63
CA GLY A 720 -34.64 9.08 43.52
C GLY A 720 -34.04 8.44 42.26
N HIS A 721 -33.47 9.25 41.36
CA HIS A 721 -32.82 8.84 40.12
C HIS A 721 -31.35 9.27 40.01
N CYS A 722 -30.78 9.85 41.07
CA CYS A 722 -29.47 10.51 41.15
C CYS A 722 -28.20 9.72 40.75
N HIS A 723 -28.32 8.47 40.31
CA HIS A 723 -27.19 7.62 39.92
C HIS A 723 -27.54 6.71 38.73
N ASP A 724 -28.52 7.09 37.91
CA ASP A 724 -28.93 6.32 36.73
C ASP A 724 -28.34 6.84 35.42
N GLY A 725 -27.61 7.98 35.47
CA GLY A 725 -26.91 8.57 34.34
C GLY A 725 -27.75 9.50 33.48
N ALA A 726 -29.09 9.42 33.59
CA ALA A 726 -30.02 10.19 32.78
C ALA A 726 -30.31 11.55 33.42
N ASP A 727 -30.91 12.46 32.64
CA ASP A 727 -31.54 13.69 33.13
C ASP A 727 -33.05 13.43 33.16
N ASN A 728 -33.62 13.07 34.31
CA ASN A 728 -34.99 12.58 34.39
C ASN A 728 -36.05 13.68 34.37
N ASP A 729 -35.68 14.92 34.65
CA ASP A 729 -36.60 16.07 34.68
C ASP A 729 -36.45 17.03 33.48
N ALA A 730 -35.43 16.80 32.66
CA ALA A 730 -35.04 17.50 31.44
C ALA A 730 -34.60 18.95 31.66
N ASP A 731 -33.89 19.24 32.75
CA ASP A 731 -33.34 20.57 33.02
C ASP A 731 -31.92 20.82 32.46
N GLY A 732 -31.30 19.76 31.93
CA GLY A 732 -29.94 19.72 31.38
C GLY A 732 -28.90 19.15 32.32
N ARG A 733 -29.28 18.77 33.54
CA ARG A 733 -28.39 18.23 34.59
C ARG A 733 -28.79 16.82 34.96
N ALA A 734 -27.78 16.00 35.25
CA ALA A 734 -27.97 14.60 35.60
C ALA A 734 -27.24 14.27 36.91
N ASP A 735 -27.81 13.34 37.69
CA ASP A 735 -27.17 12.72 38.84
C ASP A 735 -26.62 13.73 39.89
N ASP A 736 -25.41 13.50 40.45
CA ASP A 736 -24.73 14.33 41.46
C ASP A 736 -24.51 15.80 41.03
N ALA A 737 -24.58 16.05 39.72
CA ALA A 737 -24.50 17.39 39.16
C ALA A 737 -25.82 18.16 39.34
N ASP A 738 -26.93 17.45 39.49
CA ASP A 738 -28.26 17.99 39.69
C ASP A 738 -28.49 18.49 41.14
N PRO A 739 -29.09 19.67 41.34
CA PRO A 739 -29.42 20.17 42.68
C PRO A 739 -30.45 19.35 43.45
N ASP A 740 -31.38 18.66 42.79
CA ASP A 740 -32.43 17.85 43.41
C ASP A 740 -31.89 16.58 44.08
N CYS A 741 -30.63 16.24 43.78
CA CYS A 741 -29.89 15.13 44.38
C CYS A 741 -29.12 15.49 45.66
N ARG A 742 -29.30 16.71 46.19
CA ARG A 742 -28.52 17.24 47.33
C ARG A 742 -29.30 17.50 48.62
#